data_AF-A0A5C6ADL4-F1
#
_entry.id   AF-A0A5C6ADL4-F1
#
_cell.length_a   1.000
_cell.length_b   1.000
_cell.length_c   1.000
_cell.angle_alpha   90.00
_cell.angle_beta   90.00
_cell.angle_gamma   90.00
#
_symmetry.space_group_name_H-M   'P 1'
#
loop_
_entity.id
_entity.type
_entity.pdbx_description
1 polymer ?
#
loop_
_entity_poly.entity_id
_entity_poly.type
_entity_poly.pdbx_seq_one_letter_code
_entity_poly.pdbx_strand_id
1 'polypeptide(L)'
;MLQLNGFSIEIVGGSLTVLKSRIAPTDVKETRRSLGDDWFTMYHEGHLYSLAKNPNPSGGLGETELLVLSDHLGLRFVKAMLNQAMRGVFDAYDPVRDRPFTFLARNVDLVALAAENLESKPSLLSKFEIRPKYELEAKVVEFRPGELELMLALNLTTRWICNASVGELIEENIPVRGMHLIRRNREPGQRSLVGTFDRMEGDNALLQDAYDGQDKIAASQVRIEGSKEVFATSLRRLLGNRYTSFMHSVDNEYGKLCGGLGFDGELRKMQGFLAKKSPIQLHGGVEVSVGQRVQLTNQPGYKTTVELPQSKYCFDRSRTKLHPYAWDGLARFGPFDRGSFPTRSPRILLVTPDSASGKVSQALKKFRDGFGSSQSSMYDGFLDTFHLSSAPFFPLSVKLDGVQRSDVGKAYRKAIEDKLARDDDFDAAFNILLDEHANLPDSHNPYLVAKSILLSHGIPVQEARVSTLTANEYSLQHTFRNVATALYAKMGGVPWTVDHGETVDDELVVGIGNAELSGSRFEKRQRHIGITTVFRGDGNYLLSNLSKECRYEDYPDVLRESTIAVLREVKQRNNWLPGQTVRIVFHAFKPLKNVEIADIIASSVKEVGSEQTIEFAFLNVSLAHSFTLLDMAQRGITKKNQTKGIYVPRRGMTVQVGRYTRLVTSIGPHMVKRANLALPRPLLIHLHKQSTYRDLSYLSEQVLNFTTLSWRSTLPSEKPVTILYSSLIADLLGRLKSVDDWSPAVLNTKLRNSKWFL
;
A
#
# COMPACT_ATOMS: atom_id res chain seq x y z
N MET A 1 12.58 24.62 4.35
CA MET A 1 12.58 24.88 2.88
C MET A 1 12.26 23.55 2.22
N LEU A 2 11.14 23.46 1.50
CA LEU A 2 10.69 22.21 0.90
C LEU A 2 11.33 21.99 -0.47
N GLN A 3 11.80 20.78 -0.71
CA GLN A 3 12.42 20.40 -1.98
C GLN A 3 11.89 19.05 -2.45
N LEU A 4 11.73 18.90 -3.76
CA LEU A 4 11.42 17.62 -4.40
C LEU A 4 12.70 16.82 -4.65
N ASN A 5 12.55 15.52 -4.87
CA ASN A 5 13.62 14.61 -5.27
C ASN A 5 13.93 14.65 -6.78
N GLY A 6 13.85 15.82 -7.42
CA GLY A 6 14.13 15.96 -8.83
C GLY A 6 14.82 17.27 -9.18
N PHE A 7 15.34 17.31 -10.40
CA PHE A 7 16.10 18.43 -10.96
C PHE A 7 15.30 19.11 -12.06
N SER A 8 15.31 20.43 -12.12
CA SER A 8 14.70 21.18 -13.22
C SER A 8 15.37 20.80 -14.54
N ILE A 9 14.60 20.80 -15.62
CA ILE A 9 15.10 20.54 -16.97
C ILE A 9 14.82 21.76 -17.81
N GLU A 10 15.89 22.36 -18.33
CA GLU A 10 15.82 23.48 -19.27
C GLU A 10 15.90 22.91 -20.69
N ILE A 11 15.00 23.36 -21.56
CA ILE A 11 14.91 22.92 -22.95
C ILE A 11 15.43 24.04 -23.83
N VAL A 12 16.38 23.74 -24.71
CA VAL A 12 16.89 24.68 -25.70
C VAL A 12 16.17 24.42 -27.02
N GLY A 13 15.51 25.45 -27.55
CA GLY A 13 14.71 25.39 -28.79
C GLY A 13 13.24 25.75 -28.56
N GLY A 14 12.61 26.40 -29.54
CA GLY A 14 11.21 26.86 -29.44
C GLY A 14 10.19 25.86 -29.96
N SER A 15 10.54 25.11 -31.00
CA SER A 15 9.63 24.18 -31.67
C SER A 15 10.37 23.03 -32.35
N LEU A 16 9.63 21.97 -32.67
CA LEU A 16 10.13 20.77 -33.33
C LEU A 16 9.11 20.27 -34.35
N THR A 17 9.57 19.95 -35.56
CA THR A 17 8.71 19.38 -36.60
C THR A 17 8.68 17.86 -36.49
N VAL A 18 7.48 17.29 -36.43
CA VAL A 18 7.24 15.83 -36.32
C VAL A 18 6.20 15.37 -37.35
N LEU A 19 6.08 14.07 -37.56
CA LEU A 19 4.97 13.49 -38.31
C LEU A 19 3.85 13.05 -37.36
N LYS A 20 2.60 13.38 -37.70
CA LYS A 20 1.40 13.02 -36.94
C LYS A 20 0.50 12.12 -37.79
N SER A 21 0.18 10.95 -37.26
CA SER A 21 -0.78 10.04 -37.89
C SER A 21 -1.87 9.62 -36.90
N ARG A 22 -3.12 9.55 -37.36
CA ARG A 22 -4.23 9.01 -36.57
C ARG A 22 -4.10 7.50 -36.50
N ILE A 23 -4.15 6.93 -35.30
CA ILE A 23 -3.98 5.49 -35.10
C ILE A 23 -4.87 4.99 -33.95
N ALA A 24 -5.43 3.79 -34.12
CA ALA A 24 -6.10 3.13 -33.01
C ALA A 24 -5.06 2.68 -31.95
N PRO A 25 -5.39 2.71 -30.64
CA PRO A 25 -4.48 2.25 -29.59
C PRO A 25 -3.92 0.84 -29.80
N THR A 26 -4.71 -0.05 -30.43
CA THR A 26 -4.35 -1.45 -30.74
C THR A 26 -3.21 -1.57 -31.74
N ASP A 27 -3.11 -0.63 -32.69
CA ASP A 27 -2.23 -0.74 -33.85
C ASP A 27 -0.88 -0.05 -33.62
N VAL A 28 -0.76 0.71 -32.52
CA VAL A 28 0.44 1.45 -32.13
C VAL A 28 1.66 0.55 -32.06
N LYS A 29 1.52 -0.67 -31.53
CA LYS A 29 2.65 -1.59 -31.34
C LYS A 29 3.18 -2.13 -32.66
N GLU A 30 2.29 -2.47 -33.59
CA GLU A 30 2.65 -2.96 -34.91
C GLU A 30 3.28 -1.85 -35.75
N THR A 31 2.68 -0.66 -35.73
CA THR A 31 3.20 0.52 -36.43
C THR A 31 4.57 0.95 -35.91
N ARG A 32 4.82 0.84 -34.60
CA ARG A 32 6.16 1.06 -34.04
C ARG A 32 7.19 0.06 -34.54
N ARG A 33 6.79 -1.19 -34.79
CA ARG A 33 7.68 -2.21 -35.35
C ARG A 33 7.99 -1.94 -36.82
N SER A 34 7.00 -1.48 -37.60
CA SER A 34 7.20 -1.17 -39.02
C SER A 34 8.10 0.05 -39.23
N LEU A 35 7.96 1.09 -38.39
CA LEU A 35 8.85 2.26 -38.42
C LEU A 35 10.28 1.94 -37.97
N GLY A 36 10.47 0.88 -37.17
CA GLY A 36 11.78 0.42 -36.74
C GLY A 36 12.49 1.38 -35.76
N ASP A 37 13.78 1.13 -35.54
CA ASP A 37 14.59 1.86 -34.57
C ASP A 37 15.09 3.23 -35.06
N ASP A 38 14.92 3.56 -36.34
CA ASP A 38 15.29 4.88 -36.88
C ASP A 38 14.32 6.00 -36.49
N TRP A 39 13.15 5.64 -35.94
CA TRP A 39 12.11 6.58 -35.55
C TRP A 39 11.90 6.59 -34.03
N PHE A 40 11.83 7.78 -33.47
CA PHE A 40 11.26 8.01 -32.15
C PHE A 40 9.74 8.18 -32.29
N THR A 41 8.96 7.54 -31.43
CA THR A 41 7.49 7.63 -31.50
C THR A 41 6.83 7.83 -30.13
N MET A 42 5.80 8.66 -30.09
CA MET A 42 4.95 8.90 -28.93
C MET A 42 3.48 8.79 -29.34
N TYR A 43 2.71 7.99 -28.60
CA TYR A 43 1.26 7.92 -28.80
C TYR A 43 0.57 8.85 -27.79
N HIS A 44 -0.37 9.67 -28.26
CA HIS A 44 -1.16 10.55 -27.43
C HIS A 44 -2.52 10.82 -28.07
N GLU A 45 -3.61 10.63 -27.32
CA GLU A 45 -4.99 11.00 -27.69
C GLU A 45 -5.37 10.61 -29.14
N GLY A 46 -5.20 9.34 -29.50
CA GLY A 46 -5.59 8.81 -30.82
C GLY A 46 -4.58 9.07 -31.95
N HIS A 47 -3.42 9.66 -31.64
CA HIS A 47 -2.41 10.03 -32.63
C HIS A 47 -1.04 9.46 -32.27
N LEU A 48 -0.29 9.06 -33.29
CA LEU A 48 1.13 8.72 -33.22
C LEU A 48 1.95 9.88 -33.76
N TYR A 49 2.79 10.44 -32.89
CA TYR A 49 3.78 11.46 -33.20
C TYR A 49 5.12 10.78 -33.43
N SER A 50 5.75 11.02 -34.58
CA SER A 50 6.96 10.33 -35.00
C SER A 50 8.04 11.34 -35.42
N LEU A 51 9.27 11.13 -34.95
CA LEU A 51 10.43 11.95 -35.28
C LEU A 51 11.56 11.04 -35.74
N ALA A 52 12.14 11.34 -36.90
CA ALA A 52 13.32 10.65 -37.38
C ALA A 52 14.53 10.93 -36.46
N LYS A 53 15.25 9.88 -36.06
CA LYS A 53 16.45 10.04 -35.23
C LYS A 53 17.65 10.54 -36.05
N ASN A 54 17.64 10.28 -37.36
CA ASN A 54 18.68 10.64 -38.31
C ASN A 54 18.09 11.51 -39.46
N PRO A 55 18.88 12.36 -40.12
CA PRO A 55 18.40 13.30 -41.15
C PRO A 55 17.93 12.65 -42.47
N ASN A 56 18.33 11.42 -42.78
CA ASN A 56 17.89 10.67 -43.97
C ASN A 56 17.08 9.42 -43.58
N PRO A 57 15.87 9.55 -43.01
CA PRO A 57 15.06 8.38 -42.66
C PRO A 57 14.51 7.71 -43.93
N SER A 58 14.45 6.39 -43.92
CA SER A 58 13.60 5.66 -44.86
C SER A 58 12.19 5.53 -44.26
N GLY A 59 11.16 5.83 -45.06
CA GLY A 59 9.77 5.80 -44.62
C GLY A 59 9.32 7.04 -43.81
N GLY A 60 8.16 6.94 -43.19
CA GLY A 60 7.49 8.01 -42.44
C GLY A 60 5.97 7.85 -42.52
N LEU A 61 5.26 8.11 -41.43
CA LEU A 61 3.80 7.95 -41.37
C LEU A 61 3.14 9.22 -40.84
N GLY A 62 2.27 9.82 -41.65
CA GLY A 62 1.44 10.95 -41.27
C GLY A 62 1.83 12.27 -41.91
N GLU A 63 1.16 13.32 -41.47
CA GLU A 63 1.35 14.69 -41.95
C GLU A 63 2.31 15.45 -41.03
N THR A 64 2.98 16.47 -41.57
CA THR A 64 3.88 17.32 -40.82
C THR A 64 3.13 18.17 -39.80
N GLU A 65 3.54 18.12 -38.53
CA GLU A 65 3.00 18.94 -37.44
C GLU A 65 4.14 19.63 -36.68
N LEU A 66 3.96 20.91 -36.37
CA LEU A 66 4.90 21.69 -35.57
C LEU A 66 4.52 21.62 -34.09
N LEU A 67 5.40 21.06 -33.25
CA LEU A 67 5.24 21.04 -31.81
C LEU A 67 5.99 22.21 -31.16
N VAL A 68 5.29 23.06 -30.43
CA VAL A 68 5.91 24.07 -29.56
C VAL A 68 6.38 23.39 -28.28
N LEU A 69 7.69 23.48 -27.97
CA LEU A 69 8.30 22.69 -26.89
C LEU A 69 7.93 23.16 -25.48
N SER A 70 7.45 24.40 -25.34
CA SER A 70 6.92 24.93 -24.07
C SER A 70 5.49 24.49 -23.77
N ASP A 71 4.74 24.04 -24.77
CA ASP A 71 3.35 23.64 -24.60
C ASP A 71 3.24 22.23 -24.02
N HIS A 72 2.07 21.90 -23.45
CA HIS A 72 1.84 20.62 -22.80
C HIS A 72 2.17 19.40 -23.69
N LEU A 73 1.85 19.45 -24.99
CA LEU A 73 2.15 18.36 -25.92
C LEU A 73 3.65 18.28 -26.23
N GLY A 74 4.31 19.42 -26.47
CA GLY A 74 5.75 19.49 -26.69
C GLY A 74 6.56 19.01 -25.49
N LEU A 75 6.22 19.47 -24.29
CA LEU A 75 6.83 19.01 -23.04
C LEU A 75 6.67 17.50 -22.83
N ARG A 76 5.50 16.93 -23.18
CA ARG A 76 5.29 15.47 -23.14
C ARG A 76 6.18 14.73 -24.13
N PHE A 77 6.38 15.29 -25.31
CA PHE A 77 7.24 14.73 -26.33
C PHE A 77 8.71 14.74 -25.87
N VAL A 78 9.20 15.88 -25.36
CA VAL A 78 10.54 16.02 -24.79
C VAL A 78 10.72 15.10 -23.57
N LYS A 79 9.75 15.02 -22.66
CA LYS A 79 9.73 14.08 -21.54
C LYS A 79 9.94 12.63 -22.01
N ALA A 80 9.25 12.21 -23.07
CA ALA A 80 9.35 10.85 -23.60
C ALA A 80 10.73 10.59 -24.24
N MET A 81 11.28 11.56 -24.98
CA MET A 81 12.65 11.49 -25.51
C MET A 81 13.69 11.43 -24.39
N LEU A 82 13.58 12.29 -23.38
CA LEU A 82 14.49 12.33 -22.24
C LEU A 82 14.52 11.00 -21.48
N ASN A 83 13.36 10.39 -21.22
CA ASN A 83 13.30 9.06 -20.59
C ASN A 83 14.05 8.00 -21.40
N GLN A 84 14.03 8.08 -22.73
CA GLN A 84 14.78 7.16 -23.59
C GLN A 84 16.28 7.48 -23.60
N ALA A 85 16.65 8.76 -23.59
CA ALA A 85 18.05 9.21 -23.58
C ALA A 85 18.81 8.79 -22.32
N MET A 86 18.12 8.59 -21.18
CA MET A 86 18.75 8.13 -19.92
C MET A 86 19.57 6.86 -20.09
N ARG A 87 19.19 5.95 -20.99
CA ARG A 87 20.00 4.75 -21.25
C ARG A 87 21.39 5.08 -21.81
N GLY A 88 21.50 6.08 -22.67
CA GLY A 88 22.78 6.54 -23.21
C GLY A 88 23.58 7.36 -22.20
N VAL A 89 22.91 8.13 -21.34
CA VAL A 89 23.57 8.91 -20.27
C VAL A 89 24.25 8.00 -19.24
N PHE A 90 23.65 6.83 -18.98
CA PHE A 90 24.14 5.79 -18.07
C PHE A 90 24.58 4.54 -18.84
N ASP A 91 25.32 4.72 -19.93
CA ASP A 91 25.92 3.66 -20.76
C ASP A 91 26.72 2.63 -19.96
N ALA A 92 27.38 3.07 -18.89
CA ALA A 92 28.11 2.22 -17.95
C ALA A 92 27.19 1.49 -16.95
N TYR A 93 25.88 1.40 -17.13
CA TYR A 93 25.00 0.67 -16.21
C TYR A 93 24.00 -0.21 -16.97
N ASP A 94 23.92 -1.48 -16.59
CA ASP A 94 22.93 -2.39 -17.15
C ASP A 94 21.52 -2.03 -16.65
N PRO A 95 20.55 -1.84 -17.56
CA PRO A 95 19.20 -1.49 -17.18
C PRO A 95 18.48 -2.68 -16.55
N VAL A 96 17.94 -2.47 -15.34
CA VAL A 96 16.89 -3.34 -14.77
C VAL A 96 15.58 -3.13 -15.53
N ARG A 97 15.32 -1.90 -15.99
CA ARG A 97 14.16 -1.50 -16.78
C ARG A 97 14.50 -0.24 -17.57
N ASP A 98 14.09 -0.16 -18.84
CA ASP A 98 14.36 1.02 -19.68
C ASP A 98 13.42 2.20 -19.40
N ARG A 99 12.16 1.96 -19.00
CA ARG A 99 11.14 3.02 -18.87
C ARG A 99 10.27 2.86 -17.59
N PRO A 100 10.41 3.77 -16.60
CA PRO A 100 11.53 4.70 -16.44
C PRO A 100 12.87 3.96 -16.28
N PHE A 101 13.96 4.62 -16.67
CA PHE A 101 15.31 4.03 -16.64
C PHE A 101 15.68 3.69 -15.21
N THR A 102 15.98 2.42 -14.96
CA THR A 102 16.20 1.86 -13.63
C THR A 102 17.46 1.02 -13.65
N PHE A 103 18.36 1.22 -12.70
CA PHE A 103 19.62 0.49 -12.61
C PHE A 103 20.00 0.20 -11.15
N LEU A 104 20.97 -0.70 -10.95
CA LEU A 104 21.51 -1.03 -9.63
C LEU A 104 22.88 -0.38 -9.42
N ALA A 105 23.18 0.04 -8.19
CA ALA A 105 24.55 0.45 -7.83
C ALA A 105 25.53 -0.70 -8.06
N ARG A 106 26.71 -0.44 -8.65
CA ARG A 106 27.72 -1.48 -8.94
C ARG A 106 28.45 -1.98 -7.69
N ASN A 107 28.88 -1.08 -6.82
CA ASN A 107 29.83 -1.38 -5.74
C ASN A 107 29.26 -1.18 -4.32
N VAL A 108 27.94 -1.30 -4.15
CA VAL A 108 27.30 -1.12 -2.85
C VAL A 108 26.34 -2.27 -2.59
N ASP A 109 26.59 -3.00 -1.51
CA ASP A 109 25.72 -4.05 -0.98
C ASP A 109 25.56 -3.85 0.54
N LEU A 110 24.31 -3.67 0.98
CA LEU A 110 24.01 -3.43 2.39
C LEU A 110 24.25 -4.69 3.25
N VAL A 111 24.18 -5.90 2.68
CA VAL A 111 24.49 -7.14 3.41
C VAL A 111 25.99 -7.22 3.66
N ALA A 112 26.83 -6.98 2.65
CA ALA A 112 28.28 -6.91 2.80
C ALA A 112 28.72 -5.84 3.82
N LEU A 113 28.17 -4.62 3.75
CA LEU A 113 28.46 -3.55 4.71
C LEU A 113 28.07 -3.95 6.14
N ALA A 114 26.88 -4.52 6.33
CA ALA A 114 26.45 -4.98 7.64
C ALA A 114 27.34 -6.14 8.17
N ALA A 115 27.84 -6.99 7.26
CA ALA A 115 28.68 -8.13 7.59
C ALA A 115 30.08 -7.74 8.08
N GLU A 116 30.56 -6.52 7.83
CA GLU A 116 31.83 -6.03 8.40
C GLU A 116 31.88 -6.12 9.93
N ASN A 117 30.72 -6.03 10.59
CA ASN A 117 30.59 -6.14 12.04
C ASN A 117 30.47 -7.59 12.55
N LEU A 118 30.54 -8.60 11.66
CA LEU A 118 30.51 -10.01 12.04
C LEU A 118 31.94 -10.55 12.22
N GLU A 119 32.23 -11.08 13.41
CA GLU A 119 33.50 -11.76 13.72
C GLU A 119 33.76 -12.97 12.82
N SER A 120 32.72 -13.75 12.53
CA SER A 120 32.78 -14.91 11.63
C SER A 120 31.63 -14.86 10.62
N LYS A 121 31.98 -14.96 9.33
CA LYS A 121 31.08 -14.82 8.19
C LYS A 121 30.83 -16.19 7.56
N PRO A 122 29.59 -16.70 7.55
CA PRO A 122 29.26 -17.88 6.75
C PRO A 122 29.59 -17.63 5.28
N SER A 123 30.17 -18.63 4.59
CA SER A 123 30.56 -18.52 3.18
C SER A 123 29.38 -18.10 2.29
N LEU A 124 28.20 -18.69 2.53
CA LEU A 124 26.99 -18.43 1.76
C LEU A 124 26.37 -17.05 1.99
N LEU A 125 26.76 -16.33 3.05
CA LEU A 125 26.25 -14.97 3.33
C LEU A 125 26.53 -14.02 2.17
N SER A 126 27.70 -14.16 1.52
CA SER A 126 28.12 -13.36 0.37
C SER A 126 27.22 -13.50 -0.86
N LYS A 127 26.35 -14.52 -0.91
CA LYS A 127 25.39 -14.75 -2.01
C LYS A 127 24.06 -14.04 -1.80
N PHE A 128 23.86 -13.36 -0.68
CA PHE A 128 22.68 -12.56 -0.39
C PHE A 128 23.04 -11.09 -0.50
N GLU A 129 22.48 -10.39 -1.48
CA GLU A 129 22.78 -8.99 -1.73
C GLU A 129 21.54 -8.12 -1.59
N ILE A 130 21.70 -6.95 -0.97
CA ILE A 130 20.71 -5.86 -0.97
C ILE A 130 21.37 -4.65 -1.61
N ARG A 131 21.08 -4.43 -2.89
CA ARG A 131 21.71 -3.37 -3.69
C ARG A 131 20.81 -2.14 -3.82
N PRO A 132 21.36 -0.91 -3.72
CA PRO A 132 20.64 0.30 -4.08
C PRO A 132 20.13 0.23 -5.52
N LYS A 133 18.88 0.62 -5.73
CA LYS A 133 18.20 0.67 -7.03
C LYS A 133 17.74 2.10 -7.29
N TYR A 134 18.31 2.72 -8.30
CA TYR A 134 17.97 4.07 -8.76
C TYR A 134 16.99 4.00 -9.92
N GLU A 135 16.03 4.90 -9.92
CA GLU A 135 15.04 5.07 -10.99
C GLU A 135 14.97 6.55 -11.36
N LEU A 136 15.17 6.84 -12.65
CA LEU A 136 15.12 8.19 -13.21
C LEU A 136 13.88 8.32 -14.09
N GLU A 137 13.01 9.26 -13.72
CA GLU A 137 11.73 9.47 -14.41
C GLU A 137 11.54 10.95 -14.71
N ALA A 138 11.49 11.31 -16.00
CA ALA A 138 11.11 12.65 -16.41
C ALA A 138 9.61 12.88 -16.18
N LYS A 139 9.24 14.03 -15.62
CA LYS A 139 7.88 14.43 -15.24
C LYS A 139 7.57 15.85 -15.69
N VAL A 140 6.39 16.02 -16.28
CA VAL A 140 5.79 17.34 -16.45
C VAL A 140 5.09 17.71 -15.15
N VAL A 141 5.40 18.87 -14.61
CA VAL A 141 4.86 19.40 -13.36
C VAL A 141 4.30 20.79 -13.60
N GLU A 142 3.32 21.17 -12.78
CA GLU A 142 2.70 22.50 -12.80
C GLU A 142 2.54 22.96 -11.35
N PHE A 143 3.55 23.67 -10.86
CA PHE A 143 3.56 24.18 -9.48
C PHE A 143 2.61 25.36 -9.31
N ARG A 144 2.43 26.15 -10.37
CA ARG A 144 1.56 27.31 -10.46
C ARG A 144 0.70 27.20 -11.73
N PRO A 145 -0.56 27.67 -11.72
CA PRO A 145 -1.45 27.53 -12.86
C PRO A 145 -0.86 28.09 -14.14
N GLY A 146 -0.81 27.28 -15.20
CA GLY A 146 -0.27 27.67 -16.52
C GLY A 146 1.25 27.59 -16.65
N GLU A 147 2.00 27.40 -15.56
CA GLU A 147 3.46 27.29 -15.57
C GLU A 147 3.87 25.81 -15.61
N LEU A 148 3.91 25.24 -16.82
CA LEU A 148 4.36 23.88 -17.03
C LEU A 148 5.90 23.82 -17.07
N GLU A 149 6.45 22.91 -16.29
CA GLU A 149 7.89 22.67 -16.22
C GLU A 149 8.21 21.18 -16.42
N LEU A 150 9.43 20.88 -16.86
CA LEU A 150 9.95 19.52 -16.92
C LEU A 150 10.94 19.29 -15.77
N MET A 151 10.80 18.16 -15.08
CA MET A 151 11.68 17.76 -13.98
C MET A 151 12.14 16.32 -14.19
N LEU A 152 13.40 16.01 -13.88
CA LEU A 152 13.90 14.63 -13.81
C LEU A 152 13.91 14.17 -12.34
N ALA A 153 12.96 13.30 -11.98
CA ALA A 153 12.84 12.73 -10.64
C ALA A 153 13.82 11.58 -10.43
N LEU A 154 14.53 11.58 -9.30
CA LEU A 154 15.35 10.47 -8.84
C LEU A 154 14.66 9.73 -7.69
N ASN A 155 14.34 8.47 -7.91
CA ASN A 155 13.77 7.59 -6.90
C ASN A 155 14.81 6.55 -6.47
N LEU A 156 14.99 6.38 -5.16
CA LEU A 156 15.94 5.45 -4.56
C LEU A 156 15.21 4.40 -3.72
N THR A 157 15.47 3.14 -4.01
CA THR A 157 14.96 1.97 -3.28
C THR A 157 16.06 0.91 -3.19
N THR A 158 15.74 -0.30 -2.73
CA THR A 158 16.66 -1.43 -2.73
C THR A 158 16.12 -2.63 -3.49
N ARG A 159 17.02 -3.46 -4.02
CA ARG A 159 16.74 -4.74 -4.66
C ARG A 159 17.39 -5.86 -3.85
N TRP A 160 16.57 -6.84 -3.46
CA TRP A 160 17.00 -8.02 -2.73
C TRP A 160 17.29 -9.13 -3.74
N ILE A 161 18.47 -9.73 -3.65
CA ILE A 161 19.01 -10.65 -4.66
C ILE A 161 19.60 -11.85 -3.92
N CYS A 162 19.08 -13.04 -4.21
CA CYS A 162 19.73 -14.29 -3.83
C CYS A 162 20.47 -14.84 -5.06
N ASN A 163 21.79 -14.93 -4.97
CA ASN A 163 22.67 -15.47 -6.01
C ASN A 163 23.05 -16.93 -5.75
N ALA A 164 22.74 -17.45 -4.56
CA ALA A 164 22.95 -18.85 -4.20
C ALA A 164 22.15 -19.76 -5.14
N SER A 165 22.78 -20.84 -5.56
CA SER A 165 22.14 -21.95 -6.25
C SER A 165 21.22 -22.70 -5.29
N VAL A 166 20.26 -23.43 -5.86
CA VAL A 166 19.38 -24.28 -5.06
C VAL A 166 20.17 -25.37 -4.33
N GLY A 167 21.22 -25.92 -4.98
CA GLY A 167 22.12 -26.89 -4.38
C GLY A 167 22.86 -26.36 -3.15
N GLU A 168 23.53 -25.19 -3.27
CA GLU A 168 24.25 -24.56 -2.14
C GLU A 168 23.31 -24.31 -0.94
N LEU A 169 22.05 -23.96 -1.18
CA LEU A 169 21.07 -23.75 -0.11
C LEU A 169 20.65 -25.07 0.57
N ILE A 170 20.51 -26.15 -0.22
CA ILE A 170 20.18 -27.48 0.30
C ILE A 170 21.34 -28.02 1.16
N GLU A 171 22.59 -27.83 0.72
CA GLU A 171 23.79 -28.24 1.46
C GLU A 171 23.87 -27.57 2.85
N GLU A 172 23.46 -26.30 2.95
CA GLU A 172 23.36 -25.56 4.22
C GLU A 172 22.07 -25.88 5.02
N ASN A 173 21.32 -26.92 4.63
CA ASN A 173 20.06 -27.33 5.26
C ASN A 173 19.02 -26.20 5.34
N ILE A 174 18.95 -25.35 4.30
CA ILE A 174 17.93 -24.31 4.19
C ILE A 174 16.69 -24.93 3.54
N PRO A 175 15.48 -24.78 4.12
CA PRO A 175 14.27 -25.35 3.56
C PRO A 175 13.84 -24.56 2.31
N VAL A 176 14.24 -25.04 1.13
CA VAL A 176 13.97 -24.37 -0.15
C VAL A 176 12.68 -24.82 -0.84
N ARG A 177 12.06 -25.91 -0.37
CA ARG A 177 10.79 -26.42 -0.93
C ARG A 177 9.68 -25.39 -0.82
N GLY A 178 8.92 -25.19 -1.90
CA GLY A 178 7.88 -24.18 -2.04
C GLY A 178 8.40 -22.78 -2.38
N MET A 179 9.71 -22.53 -2.37
CA MET A 179 10.25 -21.23 -2.74
C MET A 179 10.13 -20.97 -4.25
N HIS A 180 9.83 -19.73 -4.60
CA HIS A 180 9.68 -19.31 -6.00
C HIS A 180 11.03 -19.25 -6.73
N LEU A 181 11.08 -19.82 -7.93
CA LEU A 181 12.23 -19.79 -8.81
C LEU A 181 12.05 -18.75 -9.92
N ILE A 182 13.11 -17.97 -10.15
CA ILE A 182 13.20 -17.00 -11.23
C ILE A 182 14.36 -17.32 -12.17
N ARG A 183 14.20 -17.00 -13.45
CA ARG A 183 15.26 -17.16 -14.46
C ARG A 183 16.44 -16.23 -14.16
N ARG A 184 17.66 -16.74 -14.35
CA ARG A 184 18.90 -15.94 -14.26
C ARG A 184 19.01 -14.96 -15.44
N ASN A 185 18.81 -15.50 -16.64
CA ASN A 185 18.80 -14.75 -17.89
C ASN A 185 17.41 -14.85 -18.52
N ARG A 186 16.91 -13.74 -19.05
CA ARG A 186 15.54 -13.63 -19.57
C ARG A 186 15.56 -13.00 -20.95
N GLU A 187 14.92 -13.66 -21.90
CA GLU A 187 14.71 -13.09 -23.23
C GLU A 187 13.65 -11.97 -23.18
N PRO A 188 13.70 -10.99 -24.11
CA PRO A 188 12.68 -9.95 -24.20
C PRO A 188 11.26 -10.53 -24.28
N GLY A 189 10.38 -10.13 -23.34
CA GLY A 189 8.99 -10.61 -23.28
C GLY A 189 8.79 -11.93 -22.52
N GLN A 190 9.85 -12.66 -22.19
CA GLN A 190 9.77 -13.88 -21.38
C GLN A 190 9.42 -13.54 -19.92
N ARG A 191 8.67 -14.43 -19.23
CA ARG A 191 8.38 -14.27 -17.79
C ARG A 191 9.62 -14.59 -16.95
N SER A 192 9.85 -13.79 -15.91
CA SER A 192 10.97 -14.02 -14.97
C SER A 192 10.67 -15.16 -14.00
N LEU A 193 9.43 -15.26 -13.51
CA LEU A 193 8.99 -16.31 -12.60
C LEU A 193 8.73 -17.60 -13.38
N VAL A 194 9.28 -18.72 -12.90
CA VAL A 194 9.19 -20.02 -13.57
C VAL A 194 8.18 -20.93 -12.86
N GLY A 195 8.39 -21.14 -11.56
CA GLY A 195 7.63 -22.08 -10.75
C GLY A 195 8.01 -22.02 -9.26
N THR A 196 7.45 -22.92 -8.46
CA THR A 196 7.88 -23.20 -7.09
C THR A 196 8.75 -24.46 -7.04
N PHE A 197 9.84 -24.42 -6.28
CA PHE A 197 10.77 -25.54 -6.17
C PHE A 197 10.16 -26.70 -5.36
N ASP A 198 10.26 -27.93 -5.85
CA ASP A 198 9.88 -29.15 -5.11
C ASP A 198 11.13 -29.92 -4.62
N ARG A 199 11.92 -30.44 -5.57
CA ARG A 199 13.12 -31.24 -5.31
C ARG A 199 14.13 -31.17 -6.47
N MET A 200 15.35 -31.64 -6.22
CA MET A 200 16.37 -31.82 -7.24
C MET A 200 16.31 -33.22 -7.85
N GLU A 201 16.50 -33.33 -9.16
CA GLU A 201 16.74 -34.57 -9.90
C GLU A 201 17.96 -34.38 -10.81
N GLY A 202 19.12 -34.87 -10.36
CA GLY A 202 20.40 -34.52 -10.97
C GLY A 202 20.62 -33.01 -10.96
N ASP A 203 20.90 -32.43 -12.12
CA ASP A 203 21.10 -30.99 -12.31
C ASP A 203 19.81 -30.20 -12.55
N ASN A 204 18.65 -30.86 -12.49
CA ASN A 204 17.34 -30.23 -12.73
C ASN A 204 16.58 -30.00 -11.42
N ALA A 205 15.96 -28.83 -11.34
CA ALA A 205 14.97 -28.49 -10.33
C ALA A 205 13.57 -28.89 -10.84
N LEU A 206 12.89 -29.76 -10.09
CA LEU A 206 11.48 -30.08 -10.32
C LEU A 206 10.61 -28.98 -9.72
N LEU A 207 9.51 -28.69 -10.40
CA LEU A 207 8.58 -27.63 -10.06
C LEU A 207 7.26 -28.22 -9.55
N GLN A 208 6.75 -27.70 -8.44
CA GLN A 208 5.44 -28.09 -7.91
C GLN A 208 4.32 -27.35 -8.66
N ASP A 209 4.44 -26.02 -8.75
CA ASP A 209 3.62 -25.18 -9.61
C ASP A 209 4.50 -24.52 -10.66
N ALA A 210 4.03 -24.41 -11.91
CA ALA A 210 4.76 -23.74 -12.97
C ALA A 210 3.83 -23.11 -14.01
N TYR A 211 4.36 -22.13 -14.75
CA TYR A 211 3.70 -21.69 -15.97
C TYR A 211 3.89 -22.71 -17.10
N ASP A 212 2.86 -22.83 -17.93
CA ASP A 212 2.91 -23.56 -19.21
C ASP A 212 3.27 -25.05 -19.10
N GLY A 213 3.00 -25.68 -17.94
CA GLY A 213 3.16 -27.12 -17.74
C GLY A 213 4.61 -27.60 -17.70
N GLN A 214 5.58 -26.70 -17.61
CA GLN A 214 6.99 -27.05 -17.44
C GLN A 214 7.20 -27.64 -16.04
N ASP A 215 7.47 -28.94 -15.94
CA ASP A 215 7.64 -29.68 -14.68
C ASP A 215 9.08 -29.68 -14.15
N LYS A 216 10.06 -29.41 -15.02
CA LYS A 216 11.48 -29.33 -14.66
C LYS A 216 12.24 -28.23 -15.40
N ILE A 217 13.30 -27.75 -14.76
CA ILE A 217 14.23 -26.78 -15.34
C ILE A 217 15.65 -26.99 -14.82
N ALA A 218 16.66 -26.79 -15.68
CA ALA A 218 18.05 -26.85 -15.26
C ALA A 218 18.33 -25.84 -14.14
N ALA A 219 18.89 -26.30 -13.02
CA ALA A 219 19.15 -25.46 -11.84
C ALA A 219 20.13 -24.31 -12.15
N SER A 220 21.00 -24.50 -13.14
CA SER A 220 21.92 -23.46 -13.65
C SER A 220 21.21 -22.28 -14.34
N GLN A 221 19.98 -22.47 -14.83
CA GLN A 221 19.20 -21.43 -15.50
C GLN A 221 18.33 -20.60 -14.54
N VAL A 222 18.19 -21.05 -13.29
CA VAL A 222 17.31 -20.45 -12.30
C VAL A 222 18.05 -20.07 -11.01
N ARG A 223 17.36 -19.29 -10.20
CA ARG A 223 17.73 -18.97 -8.82
C ARG A 223 16.48 -18.70 -8.01
N ILE A 224 16.60 -18.73 -6.69
CA ILE A 224 15.48 -18.38 -5.81
C ILE A 224 15.16 -16.88 -5.91
N GLU A 225 13.88 -16.54 -5.93
CA GLU A 225 13.41 -15.15 -5.85
C GLU A 225 13.93 -14.48 -4.57
N GLY A 226 14.62 -13.35 -4.72
CA GLY A 226 15.12 -12.58 -3.58
C GLY A 226 14.01 -11.86 -2.82
N SER A 227 13.22 -12.59 -2.05
CA SER A 227 12.17 -12.04 -1.19
C SER A 227 12.67 -11.84 0.25
N LYS A 228 12.02 -10.97 1.02
CA LYS A 228 12.32 -10.81 2.45
C LYS A 228 12.12 -12.09 3.24
N GLU A 229 11.17 -12.93 2.84
CA GLU A 229 10.88 -14.22 3.46
C GLU A 229 12.01 -15.22 3.21
N VAL A 230 12.51 -15.29 1.97
CA VAL A 230 13.67 -16.13 1.62
C VAL A 230 14.90 -15.69 2.40
N PHE A 231 15.16 -14.37 2.48
CA PHE A 231 16.25 -13.84 3.29
C PHE A 231 16.07 -14.17 4.77
N ALA A 232 14.87 -13.97 5.33
CA ALA A 232 14.63 -14.27 6.74
C ALA A 232 14.82 -15.76 7.05
N THR A 233 14.31 -16.64 6.19
CA THR A 233 14.43 -18.10 6.36
C THR A 233 15.90 -18.54 6.24
N SER A 234 16.60 -18.09 5.20
CA SER A 234 17.98 -18.47 4.93
C SER A 234 18.95 -17.91 5.98
N LEU A 235 18.86 -16.61 6.27
CA LEU A 235 19.80 -15.96 7.18
C LEU A 235 19.57 -16.36 8.65
N ARG A 236 18.34 -16.73 9.05
CA ARG A 236 18.12 -17.33 10.38
C ARG A 236 18.84 -18.65 10.53
N ARG A 237 18.86 -19.48 9.48
CA ARG A 237 19.57 -20.76 9.48
C ARG A 237 21.09 -20.55 9.52
N LEU A 238 21.61 -19.63 8.70
CA LEU A 238 23.05 -19.36 8.58
C LEU A 238 23.64 -18.64 9.80
N LEU A 239 22.89 -17.72 10.43
CA LEU A 239 23.41 -16.87 11.52
C LEU A 239 22.93 -17.29 12.92
N GLY A 240 21.88 -18.12 13.01
CA GLY A 240 21.29 -18.54 14.28
C GLY A 240 20.92 -17.34 15.15
N ASN A 241 21.42 -17.33 16.39
CA ASN A 241 21.15 -16.28 17.38
C ASN A 241 21.65 -14.88 16.96
N ARG A 242 22.58 -14.80 16.00
CA ARG A 242 23.13 -13.52 15.49
C ARG A 242 22.25 -12.87 14.41
N TYR A 243 21.22 -13.57 13.91
CA TYR A 243 20.35 -13.06 12.85
C TYR A 243 19.72 -11.72 13.19
N THR A 244 19.16 -11.59 14.40
CA THR A 244 18.41 -10.38 14.79
C THR A 244 19.32 -9.16 14.84
N SER A 245 20.49 -9.25 15.48
CA SER A 245 21.46 -8.15 15.52
C SER A 245 22.01 -7.82 14.14
N PHE A 246 22.28 -8.84 13.31
CA PHE A 246 22.71 -8.64 11.92
C PHE A 246 21.67 -7.88 11.09
N MET A 247 20.40 -8.27 11.16
CA MET A 247 19.33 -7.58 10.45
C MET A 247 19.12 -6.15 10.95
N HIS A 248 19.39 -5.88 12.23
CA HIS A 248 19.42 -4.50 12.74
C HIS A 248 20.55 -3.68 12.10
N SER A 249 21.73 -4.27 11.88
CA SER A 249 22.82 -3.62 11.14
C SER A 249 22.44 -3.36 9.69
N VAL A 250 21.81 -4.32 9.00
CA VAL A 250 21.29 -4.14 7.63
C VAL A 250 20.25 -3.00 7.59
N ASP A 251 19.31 -2.97 8.55
CA ASP A 251 18.33 -1.88 8.68
C ASP A 251 19.03 -0.52 8.88
N ASN A 252 20.13 -0.47 9.63
CA ASN A 252 20.91 0.76 9.85
C ASN A 252 21.59 1.24 8.57
N GLU A 253 22.22 0.36 7.79
CA GLU A 253 22.79 0.70 6.48
C GLU A 253 21.70 1.17 5.50
N TYR A 254 20.54 0.52 5.52
CA TYR A 254 19.37 0.98 4.76
C TYR A 254 18.92 2.38 5.17
N GLY A 255 18.88 2.66 6.48
CA GLY A 255 18.56 3.97 7.03
C GLY A 255 19.56 5.06 6.67
N LYS A 256 20.86 4.74 6.66
CA LYS A 256 21.92 5.66 6.19
C LYS A 256 21.78 6.03 4.72
N LEU A 257 21.22 5.13 3.90
CA LEU A 257 21.00 5.35 2.47
C LEU A 257 19.68 6.07 2.17
N CYS A 258 18.57 5.57 2.73
CA CYS A 258 17.21 5.99 2.37
C CYS A 258 16.58 6.98 3.37
N GLY A 259 17.21 7.21 4.52
CA GLY A 259 16.84 8.28 5.44
C GLY A 259 17.12 9.65 4.84
N GLY A 260 16.58 10.72 5.44
CA GLY A 260 16.61 12.06 4.85
C GLY A 260 18.01 12.56 4.49
N LEU A 261 18.99 12.43 5.40
CA LEU A 261 20.38 12.84 5.14
C LEU A 261 21.04 12.00 4.04
N GLY A 262 20.85 10.68 4.08
CA GLY A 262 21.39 9.75 3.09
C GLY A 262 20.88 10.04 1.70
N PHE A 263 19.56 10.14 1.58
CA PHE A 263 18.90 10.35 0.30
C PHE A 263 19.23 11.73 -0.30
N ASP A 264 19.34 12.77 0.54
CA ASP A 264 19.83 14.09 0.12
C ASP A 264 21.28 14.03 -0.41
N GLY A 265 22.15 13.25 0.25
CA GLY A 265 23.51 13.00 -0.23
C GLY A 265 23.54 12.31 -1.60
N GLU A 266 22.68 11.31 -1.81
CA GLU A 266 22.55 10.62 -3.10
C GLU A 266 21.99 11.55 -4.20
N LEU A 267 21.05 12.44 -3.87
CA LEU A 267 20.55 13.45 -4.80
C LEU A 267 21.67 14.41 -5.26
N ARG A 268 22.53 14.88 -4.34
CA ARG A 268 23.67 15.74 -4.69
C ARG A 268 24.68 15.02 -5.60
N LYS A 269 24.99 13.76 -5.30
CA LYS A 269 25.87 12.93 -6.15
C LYS A 269 25.29 12.79 -7.57
N MET A 270 23.99 12.49 -7.65
CA MET A 270 23.30 12.35 -8.94
C MET A 270 23.27 13.66 -9.72
N GLN A 271 22.99 14.78 -9.05
CA GLN A 271 23.03 16.11 -9.67
C GLN A 271 24.40 16.40 -10.27
N GLY A 272 25.48 16.15 -9.50
CA GLY A 272 26.85 16.35 -9.98
C GLY A 272 27.22 15.45 -11.15
N PHE A 273 26.70 14.22 -11.20
CA PHE A 273 26.88 13.33 -12.36
C PHE A 273 26.14 13.83 -13.60
N LEU A 274 24.86 14.18 -13.46
CA LEU A 274 24.02 14.65 -14.57
C LEU A 274 24.46 16.01 -15.12
N ALA A 275 24.95 16.90 -14.26
CA ALA A 275 25.50 18.18 -14.69
C ALA A 275 26.71 18.01 -15.62
N LYS A 276 27.59 17.02 -15.36
CA LYS A 276 28.73 16.70 -16.25
C LYS A 276 28.32 16.09 -17.59
N LYS A 277 27.11 15.53 -17.67
CA LYS A 277 26.52 14.96 -18.89
C LYS A 277 25.61 15.96 -19.62
N SER A 278 25.43 17.17 -19.07
CA SER A 278 24.62 18.23 -19.68
C SER A 278 25.48 19.11 -20.60
N PRO A 279 24.95 19.62 -21.73
CA PRO A 279 23.60 19.35 -22.25
C PRO A 279 23.45 17.92 -22.77
N ILE A 280 22.30 17.32 -22.51
CA ILE A 280 21.93 16.01 -23.02
C ILE A 280 21.30 16.20 -24.40
N GLN A 281 21.93 15.59 -25.39
CA GLN A 281 21.46 15.62 -26.77
C GLN A 281 20.27 14.69 -26.96
N LEU A 282 19.13 15.23 -27.40
CA LEU A 282 17.95 14.46 -27.79
C LEU A 282 17.84 14.40 -29.32
N HIS A 283 16.84 13.67 -29.81
CA HIS A 283 16.58 13.58 -31.24
C HIS A 283 16.06 14.92 -31.80
N GLY A 284 16.27 15.15 -33.10
CA GLY A 284 15.77 16.35 -33.79
C GLY A 284 16.48 17.65 -33.40
N GLY A 285 17.70 17.57 -32.86
CA GLY A 285 18.49 18.75 -32.47
C GLY A 285 18.01 19.43 -31.19
N VAL A 286 17.11 18.80 -30.43
CA VAL A 286 16.67 19.32 -29.13
C VAL A 286 17.73 19.03 -28.08
N GLU A 287 18.16 20.06 -27.36
CA GLU A 287 19.08 19.93 -26.24
C GLU A 287 18.35 20.17 -24.93
N VAL A 288 18.72 19.41 -23.90
CA VAL A 288 18.19 19.60 -22.55
C VAL A 288 19.29 19.66 -21.51
N SER A 289 19.21 20.63 -20.61
CA SER A 289 20.18 20.84 -19.54
C SER A 289 19.56 20.50 -18.19
N VAL A 290 20.30 19.74 -17.37
CA VAL A 290 19.88 19.42 -16.01
C VAL A 290 20.27 20.57 -15.08
N GLY A 291 19.26 21.23 -14.54
CA GLY A 291 19.40 22.39 -13.67
C GLY A 291 19.52 22.04 -12.18
N GLN A 292 19.03 22.95 -11.34
CA GLN A 292 19.07 22.80 -9.89
C GLN A 292 17.98 21.86 -9.37
N ARG A 293 18.14 21.41 -8.14
CA ARG A 293 17.08 20.68 -7.44
C ARG A 293 15.83 21.56 -7.32
N VAL A 294 14.67 20.98 -7.62
CA VAL A 294 13.39 21.69 -7.59
C VAL A 294 13.04 22.12 -6.16
N GLN A 295 13.03 23.44 -5.95
CA GLN A 295 12.64 24.07 -4.69
C GLN A 295 11.19 24.53 -4.77
N LEU A 296 10.46 24.32 -3.69
CA LEU A 296 9.05 24.69 -3.60
C LEU A 296 8.93 25.96 -2.77
N THR A 297 8.53 27.04 -3.43
CA THR A 297 8.35 28.34 -2.80
C THR A 297 6.94 28.86 -3.05
N ASN A 298 6.41 29.57 -2.06
CA ASN A 298 5.18 30.33 -2.20
C ASN A 298 5.53 31.71 -2.76
N GLN A 299 4.70 32.23 -3.65
CA GLN A 299 4.83 33.57 -4.22
C GLN A 299 3.66 34.45 -3.74
N PRO A 300 3.80 35.79 -3.78
CA PRO A 300 2.66 36.68 -3.62
C PRO A 300 1.54 36.28 -4.60
N GLY A 301 0.34 35.97 -4.10
CA GLY A 301 -0.81 35.59 -4.92
C GLY A 301 -1.02 34.07 -5.15
N TYR A 302 -0.02 33.21 -4.92
CA TYR A 302 -0.20 31.76 -5.03
C TYR A 302 0.64 30.95 -4.04
N LYS A 303 -0.01 30.00 -3.35
CA LYS A 303 0.64 29.08 -2.41
C LYS A 303 0.82 27.71 -3.06
N THR A 304 2.02 27.45 -3.57
CA THR A 304 2.47 26.13 -4.03
C THR A 304 2.42 25.09 -2.91
N THR A 305 2.73 25.54 -1.69
CA THR A 305 2.80 24.72 -0.49
C THR A 305 1.86 25.26 0.59
N VAL A 306 1.06 24.39 1.18
CA VAL A 306 0.09 24.72 2.22
C VAL A 306 0.16 23.67 3.32
N GLU A 307 0.23 24.11 4.57
CA GLU A 307 0.06 23.25 5.74
C GLU A 307 -1.43 23.15 6.06
N LEU A 308 -1.98 21.94 5.97
CA LEU A 308 -3.36 21.66 6.34
C LEU A 308 -3.52 21.70 7.87
N PRO A 309 -4.72 22.04 8.38
CA PRO A 309 -5.00 22.00 9.80
C PRO A 309 -4.79 20.59 10.37
N GLN A 310 -4.41 20.53 11.65
CA GLN A 310 -4.29 19.25 12.34
C GLN A 310 -5.69 18.67 12.61
N SER A 311 -5.94 17.47 12.09
CA SER A 311 -7.17 16.72 12.36
C SER A 311 -7.37 16.48 13.85
N LYS A 312 -8.59 16.71 14.35
CA LYS A 312 -9.01 16.32 15.70
C LYS A 312 -9.92 15.09 15.63
N TYR A 313 -9.75 14.19 16.59
CA TYR A 313 -10.63 13.06 16.82
C TYR A 313 -11.88 13.54 17.56
N CYS A 314 -13.05 13.07 17.13
CA CYS A 314 -14.34 13.43 17.71
C CYS A 314 -14.99 12.22 18.41
N PHE A 315 -15.55 12.46 19.60
CA PHE A 315 -16.08 11.43 20.50
C PHE A 315 -17.55 11.68 20.90
N ASP A 316 -18.25 12.59 20.23
CA ASP A 316 -19.67 12.86 20.44
C ASP A 316 -20.33 13.44 19.18
N ARG A 317 -21.63 13.19 18.99
CA ARG A 317 -22.38 13.72 17.84
C ARG A 317 -22.49 15.25 17.82
N SER A 318 -22.47 15.89 18.99
CA SER A 318 -22.48 17.36 19.12
C SER A 318 -21.13 18.01 18.84
N ARG A 319 -20.07 17.23 18.58
CA ARG A 319 -18.72 17.71 18.23
C ARG A 319 -18.08 18.62 19.30
N THR A 320 -18.44 18.42 20.56
CA THR A 320 -17.87 19.17 21.70
C THR A 320 -16.68 18.45 22.34
N LYS A 321 -16.58 17.13 22.15
CA LYS A 321 -15.54 16.27 22.70
C LYS A 321 -14.51 15.97 21.63
N LEU A 322 -13.56 16.89 21.49
CA LEU A 322 -12.47 16.80 20.53
C LEU A 322 -11.13 16.55 21.22
N HIS A 323 -10.27 15.75 20.59
CA HIS A 323 -8.90 15.53 21.08
C HIS A 323 -7.90 15.36 19.92
N PRO A 324 -6.65 15.85 20.02
CA PRO A 324 -5.62 15.64 18.98
C PRO A 324 -5.07 14.22 18.90
N TYR A 325 -5.29 13.40 19.93
CA TYR A 325 -4.79 12.02 20.04
C TYR A 325 -5.94 11.04 20.33
N ALA A 326 -6.02 9.96 19.56
CA ALA A 326 -7.14 9.01 19.62
C ALA A 326 -7.31 8.36 21.00
N TRP A 327 -6.23 7.79 21.55
CA TRP A 327 -6.33 7.06 22.82
C TRP A 327 -6.67 7.97 24.00
N ASP A 328 -5.98 9.10 24.11
CA ASP A 328 -6.19 10.04 25.22
C ASP A 328 -7.60 10.64 25.17
N GLY A 329 -8.14 10.86 23.96
CA GLY A 329 -9.53 11.25 23.78
C GLY A 329 -10.52 10.15 24.19
N LEU A 330 -10.25 8.90 23.79
CA LEU A 330 -11.06 7.75 24.14
C LEU A 330 -11.08 7.49 25.66
N ALA A 331 -9.92 7.50 26.30
CA ALA A 331 -9.80 7.34 27.76
C ALA A 331 -10.53 8.45 28.52
N ARG A 332 -10.54 9.67 27.98
CA ARG A 332 -11.22 10.82 28.61
C ARG A 332 -12.73 10.86 28.40
N PHE A 333 -13.19 10.52 27.19
CA PHE A 333 -14.56 10.79 26.76
C PHE A 333 -15.42 9.54 26.53
N GLY A 334 -14.79 8.38 26.39
CA GLY A 334 -15.41 7.17 25.88
C GLY A 334 -15.59 7.18 24.35
N PRO A 335 -16.14 6.11 23.77
CA PRO A 335 -16.32 5.99 22.33
C PRO A 335 -17.43 6.91 21.80
N PHE A 336 -17.31 7.31 20.53
CA PHE A 336 -18.26 8.21 19.85
C PHE A 336 -19.72 7.74 19.95
N ASP A 337 -19.96 6.44 19.80
CA ASP A 337 -21.28 5.84 19.81
C ASP A 337 -21.71 5.27 21.17
N ARG A 338 -21.06 5.67 22.28
CA ARG A 338 -21.36 5.19 23.64
C ARG A 338 -22.86 5.16 23.97
N GLY A 339 -23.59 6.20 23.57
CA GLY A 339 -25.03 6.32 23.83
C GLY A 339 -25.91 5.36 23.02
N SER A 340 -25.41 4.87 21.89
CA SER A 340 -26.16 4.05 20.92
C SER A 340 -25.58 2.66 20.67
N PHE A 341 -24.45 2.31 21.31
CA PHE A 341 -23.83 1.00 21.16
C PHE A 341 -24.70 -0.11 21.79
N PRO A 342 -25.16 -1.11 21.01
CA PRO A 342 -26.17 -2.06 21.47
C PRO A 342 -25.62 -3.12 22.43
N THR A 343 -24.40 -3.62 22.18
CA THR A 343 -23.85 -4.79 22.89
C THR A 343 -23.04 -4.37 24.11
N ARG A 344 -23.71 -3.92 25.19
CA ARG A 344 -23.00 -3.47 26.42
C ARG A 344 -22.41 -4.59 27.28
N SER A 345 -22.78 -5.84 27.04
CA SER A 345 -22.26 -7.02 27.74
C SER A 345 -21.82 -8.12 26.77
N PRO A 346 -20.79 -7.89 25.94
CA PRO A 346 -20.41 -8.83 24.88
C PRO A 346 -19.96 -10.18 25.43
N ARG A 347 -20.48 -11.27 24.86
CA ARG A 347 -20.02 -12.64 25.07
C ARG A 347 -18.85 -12.92 24.14
N ILE A 348 -17.66 -13.15 24.68
CA ILE A 348 -16.45 -13.31 23.89
C ILE A 348 -15.92 -14.75 23.99
N LEU A 349 -15.94 -15.48 22.88
CA LEU A 349 -15.32 -16.80 22.79
C LEU A 349 -13.79 -16.67 22.87
N LEU A 350 -13.11 -17.47 23.68
CA LEU A 350 -11.65 -17.47 23.81
C LEU A 350 -11.07 -18.81 23.35
N VAL A 351 -10.62 -18.87 22.10
CA VAL A 351 -9.96 -20.05 21.52
C VAL A 351 -8.46 -19.97 21.82
N THR A 352 -7.94 -20.95 22.55
CA THR A 352 -6.53 -20.97 22.99
C THR A 352 -5.92 -22.37 22.91
N PRO A 353 -4.62 -22.51 22.59
CA PRO A 353 -3.88 -23.74 22.85
C PRO A 353 -3.98 -24.11 24.33
N ASP A 354 -4.15 -25.39 24.62
CA ASP A 354 -4.12 -25.96 25.97
C ASP A 354 -2.85 -25.56 26.75
N SER A 355 -1.69 -25.66 26.12
CA SER A 355 -0.38 -25.33 26.68
C SER A 355 -0.22 -23.87 27.12
N ALA A 356 -1.01 -22.95 26.56
CA ALA A 356 -0.92 -21.51 26.81
C ALA A 356 -2.10 -20.94 27.63
N SER A 357 -3.14 -21.74 27.89
CA SER A 357 -4.42 -21.27 28.43
C SER A 357 -4.28 -20.44 29.71
N GLY A 358 -3.45 -20.87 30.67
CA GLY A 358 -3.28 -20.14 31.94
C GLY A 358 -2.68 -18.74 31.77
N LYS A 359 -1.60 -18.63 30.97
CA LYS A 359 -0.92 -17.35 30.70
C LYS A 359 -1.82 -16.40 29.91
N VAL A 360 -2.55 -16.92 28.93
CA VAL A 360 -3.49 -16.15 28.10
C VAL A 360 -4.65 -15.62 28.94
N SER A 361 -5.24 -16.43 29.81
CA SER A 361 -6.33 -15.99 30.70
C SER A 361 -5.89 -14.86 31.64
N GLN A 362 -4.65 -14.91 32.16
CA GLN A 362 -4.10 -13.82 32.97
C GLN A 362 -3.92 -12.54 32.15
N ALA A 363 -3.39 -12.63 30.94
CA ALA A 363 -3.23 -11.49 30.04
C ALA A 363 -4.59 -10.87 29.67
N LEU A 364 -5.60 -11.68 29.38
CA LEU A 364 -6.93 -11.20 29.02
C LEU A 364 -7.72 -10.63 30.21
N LYS A 365 -7.41 -11.06 31.44
CA LYS A 365 -7.90 -10.36 32.64
C LYS A 365 -7.35 -8.93 32.69
N LYS A 366 -6.05 -8.73 32.44
CA LYS A 366 -5.44 -7.38 32.35
C LYS A 366 -5.98 -6.57 31.17
N PHE A 367 -6.30 -7.21 30.06
CA PHE A 367 -7.00 -6.56 28.95
C PHE A 367 -8.39 -6.06 29.38
N ARG A 368 -9.16 -6.90 30.07
CA ARG A 368 -10.52 -6.52 30.49
C ARG A 368 -10.53 -5.44 31.57
N ASP A 369 -9.70 -5.62 32.60
CA ASP A 369 -9.76 -4.87 33.86
C ASP A 369 -8.65 -3.79 34.00
N GLY A 370 -7.72 -3.72 33.04
CA GLY A 370 -6.55 -2.84 33.13
C GLY A 370 -5.40 -3.41 33.96
N PHE A 371 -4.36 -2.61 34.16
CA PHE A 371 -3.13 -2.99 34.91
C PHE A 371 -3.16 -2.53 36.39
N GLY A 372 -4.32 -2.15 36.91
CA GLY A 372 -4.48 -1.60 38.26
C GLY A 372 -3.99 -0.15 38.40
N SER A 373 -3.96 0.36 39.63
CA SER A 373 -3.67 1.77 39.98
C SER A 373 -2.18 2.16 39.95
N SER A 374 -1.35 1.47 39.17
CA SER A 374 0.07 1.83 39.07
C SER A 374 0.22 3.20 38.39
N GLN A 375 1.12 4.06 38.90
CA GLN A 375 1.39 5.38 38.32
C GLN A 375 1.91 5.33 36.87
N SER A 376 2.25 4.15 36.35
CA SER A 376 2.73 3.90 35.00
C SER A 376 1.68 3.27 34.07
N SER A 377 0.44 3.07 34.55
CA SER A 377 -0.63 2.51 33.73
C SER A 377 -1.08 3.50 32.65
N MET A 378 -0.97 3.05 31.41
CA MET A 378 -1.38 3.72 30.18
C MET A 378 -2.66 3.10 29.61
N TYR A 379 -3.25 2.11 30.29
CA TYR A 379 -4.40 1.36 29.77
C TYR A 379 -5.37 1.06 30.91
N ASP A 380 -6.54 1.70 30.87
CA ASP A 380 -7.53 1.68 31.93
C ASP A 380 -8.40 0.41 31.94
N GLY A 381 -8.23 -0.48 30.95
CA GLY A 381 -9.06 -1.67 30.78
C GLY A 381 -10.14 -1.48 29.73
N PHE A 382 -10.54 -2.60 29.10
CA PHE A 382 -11.53 -2.61 28.04
C PHE A 382 -12.91 -2.15 28.51
N LEU A 383 -13.32 -2.57 29.72
CA LEU A 383 -14.62 -2.21 30.27
C LEU A 383 -14.73 -0.71 30.53
N ASP A 384 -13.73 -0.14 31.21
CA ASP A 384 -13.74 1.26 31.61
C ASP A 384 -13.60 2.18 30.39
N THR A 385 -12.66 1.89 29.49
CA THR A 385 -12.41 2.72 28.30
C THR A 385 -13.65 2.79 27.38
N PHE A 386 -14.37 1.69 27.21
CA PHE A 386 -15.52 1.60 26.31
C PHE A 386 -16.88 1.66 27.03
N HIS A 387 -16.89 1.87 28.34
CA HIS A 387 -18.09 1.91 29.19
C HIS A 387 -19.01 0.69 29.01
N LEU A 388 -18.42 -0.49 28.95
CA LEU A 388 -19.15 -1.76 28.89
C LEU A 388 -19.55 -2.20 30.29
N SER A 389 -20.70 -2.87 30.42
CA SER A 389 -21.19 -3.39 31.69
C SER A 389 -20.46 -4.67 32.11
N SER A 390 -20.13 -5.53 31.15
CA SER A 390 -19.36 -6.75 31.37
C SER A 390 -18.74 -7.24 30.05
N ALA A 391 -17.77 -8.13 30.10
CA ALA A 391 -17.22 -8.80 28.92
C ALA A 391 -16.69 -10.19 29.32
N PRO A 392 -17.58 -11.17 29.59
CA PRO A 392 -17.17 -12.51 29.95
C PRO A 392 -16.42 -13.21 28.80
N PHE A 393 -15.32 -13.87 29.15
CA PHE A 393 -14.60 -14.76 28.24
C PHE A 393 -15.07 -16.20 28.44
N PHE A 394 -15.43 -16.86 27.34
CA PHE A 394 -15.83 -18.27 27.32
C PHE A 394 -14.67 -19.10 26.76
N PRO A 395 -13.89 -19.77 27.62
CA PRO A 395 -12.68 -20.48 27.18
C PRO A 395 -13.01 -21.73 26.37
N LEU A 396 -12.24 -21.93 25.30
CA LEU A 396 -12.18 -23.12 24.47
C LEU A 396 -10.71 -23.51 24.31
N SER A 397 -10.31 -24.60 24.96
CA SER A 397 -8.95 -25.14 24.84
C SER A 397 -8.83 -26.09 23.65
N VAL A 398 -7.90 -25.78 22.75
CA VAL A 398 -7.54 -26.64 21.62
C VAL A 398 -6.40 -27.54 22.05
N LYS A 399 -6.63 -28.85 22.03
CA LYS A 399 -5.61 -29.87 22.35
C LYS A 399 -4.66 -30.03 21.16
N LEU A 400 -3.39 -29.69 21.35
CA LEU A 400 -2.37 -29.74 20.29
C LEU A 400 -1.28 -30.78 20.55
N ASP A 401 -1.30 -31.44 21.71
CA ASP A 401 -0.34 -32.50 22.02
C ASP A 401 -0.44 -33.67 21.03
N GLY A 402 0.71 -34.09 20.50
CA GLY A 402 0.81 -35.11 19.45
C GLY A 402 0.26 -34.72 18.06
N VAL A 403 -0.23 -33.49 17.87
CA VAL A 403 -0.79 -33.04 16.58
C VAL A 403 0.33 -32.66 15.61
N GLN A 404 0.33 -33.27 14.43
CA GLN A 404 1.25 -32.91 13.36
C GLN A 404 0.99 -31.48 12.85
N ARG A 405 2.05 -30.78 12.43
CA ARG A 405 1.94 -29.40 11.93
C ARG A 405 0.93 -29.23 10.79
N SER A 406 0.77 -30.25 9.94
CA SER A 406 -0.20 -30.28 8.85
C SER A 406 -1.66 -30.30 9.33
N ASP A 407 -1.92 -30.77 10.55
CA ASP A 407 -3.27 -31.01 11.05
C ASP A 407 -3.68 -30.04 12.16
N VAL A 408 -2.81 -29.10 12.53
CA VAL A 408 -3.10 -28.04 13.51
C VAL A 408 -4.36 -27.26 13.13
N GLY A 409 -4.50 -26.87 11.86
CA GLY A 409 -5.72 -26.19 11.38
C GLY A 409 -6.99 -27.02 11.61
N LYS A 410 -6.93 -28.34 11.38
CA LYS A 410 -8.06 -29.26 11.59
C LYS A 410 -8.42 -29.39 13.08
N ALA A 411 -7.42 -29.38 13.97
CA ALA A 411 -7.65 -29.41 15.41
C ALA A 411 -8.42 -28.17 15.89
N TYR A 412 -8.04 -26.98 15.39
CA TYR A 412 -8.79 -25.74 15.66
C TYR A 412 -10.21 -25.81 15.08
N ARG A 413 -10.36 -26.25 13.83
CA ARG A 413 -11.66 -26.40 13.17
C ARG A 413 -12.62 -27.24 14.02
N LYS A 414 -12.20 -28.46 14.37
CA LYS A 414 -13.01 -29.40 15.15
C LYS A 414 -13.43 -28.82 16.50
N ALA A 415 -12.50 -28.22 17.23
CA ALA A 415 -12.80 -27.65 18.54
C ALA A 415 -13.82 -26.50 18.46
N ILE A 416 -13.72 -25.65 17.43
CA ILE A 416 -14.63 -24.53 17.21
C ILE A 416 -16.01 -25.04 16.78
N GLU A 417 -16.08 -25.95 15.81
CA GLU A 417 -17.34 -26.53 15.34
C GLU A 417 -18.09 -27.25 16.49
N ASP A 418 -17.38 -28.06 17.29
CA ASP A 418 -17.96 -28.74 18.46
C ASP A 418 -18.53 -27.75 19.50
N LYS A 419 -17.89 -26.58 19.65
CA LYS A 419 -18.35 -25.53 20.57
C LYS A 419 -19.57 -24.78 20.01
N LEU A 420 -19.51 -24.38 18.74
CA LEU A 420 -20.60 -23.63 18.08
C LEU A 420 -21.85 -24.47 17.89
N ALA A 421 -21.72 -25.80 17.69
CA ALA A 421 -22.86 -26.71 17.64
C ALA A 421 -23.67 -26.75 18.95
N ARG A 422 -23.07 -26.33 20.08
CA ARG A 422 -23.73 -26.29 21.39
C ARG A 422 -24.20 -24.89 21.78
N ASP A 423 -23.48 -23.86 21.31
CA ASP A 423 -23.62 -22.48 21.71
C ASP A 423 -22.89 -21.61 20.68
N ASP A 424 -23.65 -20.95 19.79
CA ASP A 424 -23.14 -20.05 18.77
C ASP A 424 -23.42 -18.56 19.09
N ASP A 425 -24.01 -18.28 20.25
CA ASP A 425 -24.36 -16.94 20.71
C ASP A 425 -23.13 -16.21 21.27
N PHE A 426 -22.27 -15.74 20.37
CA PHE A 426 -21.08 -14.95 20.68
C PHE A 426 -21.03 -13.66 19.84
N ASP A 427 -20.71 -12.55 20.50
CA ASP A 427 -20.57 -11.24 19.85
C ASP A 427 -19.21 -11.08 19.16
N ALA A 428 -18.20 -11.79 19.65
CA ALA A 428 -16.85 -11.80 19.09
C ALA A 428 -16.06 -13.03 19.58
N ALA A 429 -14.91 -13.27 18.97
CA ALA A 429 -13.97 -14.29 19.40
C ALA A 429 -12.53 -13.77 19.48
N PHE A 430 -11.78 -14.22 20.48
CA PHE A 430 -10.33 -14.24 20.48
C PHE A 430 -9.83 -15.57 19.93
N ASN A 431 -9.00 -15.54 18.89
CA ASN A 431 -8.27 -16.72 18.40
C ASN A 431 -6.77 -16.56 18.68
N ILE A 432 -6.26 -17.38 19.60
CA ILE A 432 -4.87 -17.32 20.05
C ILE A 432 -4.05 -18.43 19.39
N LEU A 433 -2.87 -18.08 18.90
CA LEU A 433 -1.99 -18.99 18.15
C LEU A 433 -0.61 -19.08 18.78
N LEU A 434 0.01 -20.26 18.72
CA LEU A 434 1.44 -20.40 18.93
C LEU A 434 2.20 -19.68 17.80
N ASP A 435 3.31 -19.04 18.14
CA ASP A 435 4.10 -18.24 17.18
C ASP A 435 4.59 -19.04 15.97
N GLU A 436 4.92 -20.31 16.18
CA GLU A 436 5.36 -21.21 15.12
C GLU A 436 4.24 -21.59 14.13
N HIS A 437 2.97 -21.48 14.54
CA HIS A 437 1.83 -21.80 13.69
C HIS A 437 1.40 -20.62 12.81
N ALA A 438 1.85 -19.40 13.12
CA ALA A 438 1.41 -18.19 12.42
C ALA A 438 1.84 -18.14 10.95
N ASN A 439 2.91 -18.86 10.58
CA ASN A 439 3.46 -18.90 9.22
C ASN A 439 3.21 -20.25 8.53
N LEU A 440 2.28 -21.07 9.03
CA LEU A 440 1.87 -22.29 8.33
C LEU A 440 1.20 -21.94 6.99
N PRO A 441 1.27 -22.83 5.98
CA PRO A 441 0.59 -22.64 4.69
C PRO A 441 -0.90 -22.33 4.89
N ASP A 442 -1.43 -21.43 4.07
CA ASP A 442 -2.75 -20.84 4.30
C ASP A 442 -3.88 -21.89 4.42
N SER A 443 -3.83 -22.98 3.64
CA SER A 443 -4.82 -24.07 3.68
C SER A 443 -4.96 -24.73 5.06
N HIS A 444 -3.87 -24.82 5.82
CA HIS A 444 -3.85 -25.47 7.14
C HIS A 444 -3.53 -24.46 8.26
N ASN A 445 -3.52 -23.16 7.95
CA ASN A 445 -3.16 -22.13 8.90
C ASN A 445 -4.30 -21.96 9.92
N PRO A 446 -4.06 -22.21 11.22
CA PRO A 446 -5.10 -22.12 12.24
C PRO A 446 -5.70 -20.72 12.39
N TYR A 447 -4.98 -19.68 11.95
CA TYR A 447 -5.57 -18.34 11.74
C TYR A 447 -6.77 -18.43 10.80
N LEU A 448 -6.50 -18.76 9.54
CA LEU A 448 -7.47 -18.64 8.47
C LEU A 448 -8.61 -19.64 8.64
N VAL A 449 -8.28 -20.83 9.14
CA VAL A 449 -9.28 -21.87 9.43
C VAL A 449 -10.25 -21.39 10.50
N ALA A 450 -9.78 -20.98 11.68
CA ALA A 450 -10.66 -20.49 12.74
C ALA A 450 -11.48 -19.27 12.30
N LYS A 451 -10.83 -18.32 11.58
CA LYS A 451 -11.49 -17.13 11.07
C LYS A 451 -12.59 -17.47 10.06
N SER A 452 -12.36 -18.41 9.15
CA SER A 452 -13.36 -18.83 8.17
C SER A 452 -14.64 -19.36 8.82
N ILE A 453 -14.50 -20.20 9.85
CA ILE A 453 -15.63 -20.85 10.55
C ILE A 453 -16.40 -19.82 11.37
N LEU A 454 -15.70 -19.01 12.16
CA LEU A 454 -16.31 -18.00 13.02
C LEU A 454 -17.02 -16.91 12.20
N LEU A 455 -16.41 -16.42 11.12
CA LEU A 455 -17.05 -15.46 10.23
C LEU A 455 -18.27 -16.04 9.52
N SER A 456 -18.27 -17.35 9.20
CA SER A 456 -19.44 -18.03 8.62
C SER A 456 -20.63 -18.09 9.57
N HIS A 457 -20.38 -18.04 10.88
CA HIS A 457 -21.43 -17.93 11.90
C HIS A 457 -21.83 -16.47 12.19
N GLY A 458 -21.12 -15.49 11.61
CA GLY A 458 -21.31 -14.07 11.86
C GLY A 458 -20.55 -13.54 13.08
N ILE A 459 -19.55 -14.29 13.58
CA ILE A 459 -18.75 -13.94 14.75
C ILE A 459 -17.43 -13.30 14.29
N PRO A 460 -17.20 -11.99 14.52
CA PRO A 460 -15.95 -11.35 14.17
C PRO A 460 -14.80 -11.79 15.10
N VAL A 461 -13.60 -11.95 14.54
CA VAL A 461 -12.46 -12.54 15.24
C VAL A 461 -11.33 -11.53 15.46
N GLN A 462 -10.87 -11.40 16.70
CA GLN A 462 -9.62 -10.72 17.06
C GLN A 462 -8.55 -11.75 17.41
N GLU A 463 -7.34 -11.51 16.95
CA GLU A 463 -6.29 -12.52 17.02
C GLU A 463 -5.03 -12.00 17.67
N ALA A 464 -4.30 -12.92 18.29
CA ALA A 464 -3.00 -12.64 18.84
C ALA A 464 -2.14 -13.89 18.90
N ARG A 465 -0.82 -13.68 18.81
CA ARG A 465 0.16 -14.73 19.12
C ARG A 465 0.37 -14.81 20.62
N VAL A 466 0.73 -15.98 21.13
CA VAL A 466 1.09 -16.15 22.54
C VAL A 466 2.20 -15.16 22.94
N SER A 467 3.27 -15.03 22.16
CA SER A 467 4.36 -14.07 22.44
C SER A 467 3.89 -12.61 22.56
N THR A 468 2.82 -12.24 21.84
CA THR A 468 2.27 -10.88 21.86
C THR A 468 1.51 -10.62 23.15
N LEU A 469 0.74 -11.60 23.63
CA LEU A 469 -0.01 -11.48 24.89
C LEU A 469 0.85 -11.68 26.13
N THR A 470 2.03 -12.30 25.98
CA THR A 470 2.99 -12.50 27.07
C THR A 470 4.20 -11.57 26.98
N ALA A 471 4.11 -10.48 26.22
CA ALA A 471 5.15 -9.46 26.15
C ALA A 471 5.32 -8.73 27.50
N ASN A 472 6.41 -7.97 27.66
CA ASN A 472 6.60 -7.12 28.84
C ASN A 472 5.43 -6.13 28.99
N GLU A 473 5.09 -5.77 30.23
CA GLU A 473 3.88 -4.99 30.52
C GLU A 473 3.82 -3.64 29.80
N TYR A 474 4.96 -2.95 29.66
CA TYR A 474 5.02 -1.67 28.93
C TYR A 474 4.57 -1.83 27.46
N SER A 475 5.08 -2.85 26.77
CA SER A 475 4.73 -3.13 25.38
C SER A 475 3.32 -3.70 25.25
N LEU A 476 2.89 -4.48 26.24
CA LEU A 476 1.58 -5.10 26.29
C LEU A 476 0.46 -4.05 26.42
N GLN A 477 0.66 -3.00 27.21
CA GLN A 477 -0.30 -1.89 27.33
C GLN A 477 -0.57 -1.22 25.98
N HIS A 478 0.46 -0.90 25.19
CA HIS A 478 0.29 -0.36 23.84
C HIS A 478 -0.42 -1.33 22.90
N THR A 479 -0.17 -2.62 23.05
CA THR A 479 -0.85 -3.68 22.29
C THR A 479 -2.33 -3.71 22.63
N PHE A 480 -2.69 -3.69 23.92
CA PHE A 480 -4.08 -3.69 24.37
C PHE A 480 -4.87 -2.47 23.94
N ARG A 481 -4.25 -1.28 23.89
CA ARG A 481 -4.90 -0.09 23.30
C ARG A 481 -5.41 -0.35 21.87
N ASN A 482 -4.58 -0.98 21.04
CA ASN A 482 -4.93 -1.29 19.65
C ASN A 482 -5.94 -2.44 19.56
N VAL A 483 -5.73 -3.53 20.32
CA VAL A 483 -6.62 -4.70 20.36
C VAL A 483 -8.03 -4.30 20.82
N ALA A 484 -8.12 -3.46 21.85
CA ALA A 484 -9.38 -3.00 22.42
C ALA A 484 -10.17 -2.17 21.40
N THR A 485 -9.49 -1.24 20.72
CA THR A 485 -10.07 -0.41 19.66
C THR A 485 -10.60 -1.27 18.51
N ALA A 486 -9.80 -2.23 18.03
CA ALA A 486 -10.18 -3.08 16.91
C ALA A 486 -11.34 -4.02 17.28
N LEU A 487 -11.33 -4.60 18.49
CA LEU A 487 -12.39 -5.48 18.98
C LEU A 487 -13.72 -4.73 19.12
N TYR A 488 -13.72 -3.53 19.71
CA TYR A 488 -14.92 -2.70 19.81
C TYR A 488 -15.52 -2.39 18.42
N ALA A 489 -14.66 -2.02 17.46
CA ALA A 489 -15.09 -1.77 16.08
C ALA A 489 -15.63 -3.03 15.37
N LYS A 490 -15.03 -4.21 15.64
CA LYS A 490 -15.49 -5.50 15.13
C LYS A 490 -16.90 -5.86 15.59
N MET A 491 -17.25 -5.51 16.83
CA MET A 491 -18.59 -5.67 17.39
C MET A 491 -19.58 -4.59 16.88
N GLY A 492 -19.20 -3.81 15.87
CA GLY A 492 -20.05 -2.78 15.26
C GLY A 492 -19.88 -1.38 15.85
N GLY A 493 -19.08 -1.24 16.91
CA GLY A 493 -18.85 0.03 17.59
C GLY A 493 -18.10 1.07 16.74
N VAL A 494 -18.22 2.33 17.14
CA VAL A 494 -17.52 3.48 16.54
C VAL A 494 -16.64 4.14 17.61
N PRO A 495 -15.35 3.78 17.70
CA PRO A 495 -14.45 4.35 18.69
C PRO A 495 -14.37 5.89 18.63
N TRP A 496 -14.20 6.44 17.43
CA TRP A 496 -14.11 7.87 17.17
C TRP A 496 -14.41 8.18 15.70
N THR A 497 -14.73 9.44 15.42
CA THR A 497 -14.81 10.04 14.08
C THR A 497 -13.76 11.17 13.95
N VAL A 498 -13.80 11.95 12.87
CA VAL A 498 -12.98 13.16 12.73
C VAL A 498 -13.84 14.41 12.76
N ASP A 499 -13.27 15.50 13.25
CA ASP A 499 -13.86 16.83 13.15
C ASP A 499 -13.98 17.22 11.67
N HIS A 500 -15.21 17.46 11.22
CA HIS A 500 -15.55 17.70 9.81
C HIS A 500 -16.66 18.75 9.70
N GLY A 501 -16.40 19.91 9.11
CA GLY A 501 -17.44 20.90 8.85
C GLY A 501 -18.42 20.41 7.78
N GLU A 502 -19.70 20.24 8.12
CA GLU A 502 -20.74 19.94 7.12
C GLU A 502 -20.95 21.19 6.26
N THR A 503 -20.72 21.06 4.96
CA THR A 503 -20.85 22.16 3.98
C THR A 503 -21.98 21.94 2.98
N VAL A 504 -22.66 20.79 3.09
CA VAL A 504 -23.73 20.29 2.22
C VAL A 504 -24.73 19.50 3.09
N ASP A 505 -25.88 19.13 2.54
CA ASP A 505 -26.92 18.38 3.27
C ASP A 505 -26.47 16.96 3.63
N ASP A 506 -25.67 16.32 2.77
CA ASP A 506 -25.02 15.03 3.08
C ASP A 506 -23.71 14.88 2.31
N GLU A 507 -22.72 14.23 2.92
CA GLU A 507 -21.47 13.86 2.26
C GLU A 507 -21.17 12.37 2.46
N LEU A 508 -20.91 11.70 1.34
CA LEU A 508 -20.42 10.33 1.29
C LEU A 508 -19.00 10.27 0.74
N VAL A 509 -18.17 9.47 1.40
CA VAL A 509 -16.85 9.11 0.88
C VAL A 509 -16.84 7.61 0.61
N VAL A 510 -16.57 7.23 -0.64
CA VAL A 510 -16.64 5.85 -1.13
C VAL A 510 -15.24 5.37 -1.50
N GLY A 511 -14.75 4.37 -0.80
CA GLY A 511 -13.52 3.66 -1.15
C GLY A 511 -13.81 2.55 -2.15
N ILE A 512 -13.09 2.54 -3.28
CA ILE A 512 -13.15 1.48 -4.28
C ILE A 512 -11.83 0.71 -4.28
N GLY A 513 -11.95 -0.61 -4.15
CA GLY A 513 -10.84 -1.54 -4.32
C GLY A 513 -11.26 -2.80 -5.08
N ASN A 514 -10.28 -3.63 -5.39
CA ASN A 514 -10.50 -4.96 -5.93
C ASN A 514 -9.63 -5.99 -5.21
N ALA A 515 -10.11 -7.23 -5.19
CA ALA A 515 -9.36 -8.39 -4.76
C ALA A 515 -9.14 -9.30 -5.96
N GLU A 516 -7.88 -9.69 -6.20
CA GLU A 516 -7.54 -10.73 -7.16
C GLU A 516 -7.53 -12.07 -6.42
N LEU A 517 -8.50 -12.92 -6.73
CA LEU A 517 -8.67 -14.23 -6.12
C LEU A 517 -8.00 -15.30 -6.99
N SER A 518 -6.75 -15.60 -6.70
CA SER A 518 -5.98 -16.72 -7.31
C SER A 518 -5.46 -17.65 -6.23
N GLY A 519 -5.61 -18.97 -6.41
CA GLY A 519 -5.03 -19.99 -5.53
C GLY A 519 -3.51 -20.06 -5.61
N SER A 520 -2.93 -19.67 -6.75
CA SER A 520 -1.49 -19.61 -6.96
C SER A 520 -1.11 -18.48 -7.92
N ARG A 521 0.13 -17.96 -7.84
CA ARG A 521 0.67 -16.99 -8.81
C ARG A 521 0.66 -17.55 -10.24
N PHE A 522 0.60 -18.88 -10.38
CA PHE A 522 0.67 -19.60 -11.65
C PHE A 522 -0.69 -19.84 -12.32
N GLU A 523 -1.80 -19.58 -11.62
CA GLU A 523 -3.14 -19.76 -12.20
C GLU A 523 -3.45 -18.71 -13.27
N LYS A 524 -3.82 -19.17 -14.47
CA LYS A 524 -4.22 -18.31 -15.60
C LYS A 524 -5.58 -17.63 -15.40
N ARG A 525 -6.46 -18.18 -14.57
CA ARG A 525 -7.84 -17.69 -14.36
C ARG A 525 -7.96 -16.96 -13.04
N GLN A 526 -7.56 -15.69 -13.03
CA GLN A 526 -7.78 -14.83 -11.88
C GLN A 526 -9.25 -14.37 -11.87
N ARG A 527 -9.91 -14.55 -10.73
CA ARG A 527 -11.24 -13.97 -10.50
C ARG A 527 -11.12 -12.69 -9.69
N HIS A 528 -12.08 -11.79 -9.82
CA HIS A 528 -12.05 -10.48 -9.18
C HIS A 528 -13.30 -10.23 -8.36
N ILE A 529 -13.13 -9.62 -7.19
CA ILE A 529 -14.21 -9.09 -6.36
C ILE A 529 -14.00 -7.59 -6.21
N GLY A 530 -15.01 -6.81 -6.57
CA GLY A 530 -15.09 -5.38 -6.29
C GLY A 530 -15.44 -5.15 -4.83
N ILE A 531 -14.72 -4.23 -4.20
CA ILE A 531 -14.92 -3.86 -2.80
C ILE A 531 -15.34 -2.40 -2.77
N THR A 532 -16.50 -2.16 -2.19
CA THR A 532 -17.01 -0.81 -1.95
C THR A 532 -17.14 -0.59 -0.46
N THR A 533 -16.47 0.43 0.06
CA THR A 533 -16.59 0.85 1.47
C THR A 533 -17.17 2.25 1.52
N VAL A 534 -18.17 2.48 2.37
CA VAL A 534 -18.88 3.76 2.44
C VAL A 534 -18.70 4.38 3.82
N PHE A 535 -18.36 5.66 3.81
CA PHE A 535 -18.20 6.49 4.98
C PHE A 535 -19.05 7.75 4.83
N ARG A 536 -19.50 8.34 5.95
CA ARG A 536 -19.95 9.73 5.97
C ARG A 536 -18.76 10.69 5.88
N GLY A 537 -19.01 11.96 5.59
CA GLY A 537 -17.98 13.01 5.54
C GLY A 537 -17.13 13.15 6.81
N ASP A 538 -17.75 12.92 7.98
CA ASP A 538 -17.08 12.86 9.29
C ASP A 538 -16.22 11.61 9.51
N GLY A 539 -16.17 10.71 8.52
CA GLY A 539 -15.39 9.50 8.58
C GLY A 539 -16.08 8.31 9.24
N ASN A 540 -17.35 8.44 9.67
CA ASN A 540 -18.08 7.33 10.24
C ASN A 540 -18.32 6.25 9.18
N TYR A 541 -17.85 5.03 9.45
CA TYR A 541 -18.03 3.88 8.57
C TYR A 541 -19.49 3.42 8.58
N LEU A 542 -20.14 3.45 7.41
CA LEU A 542 -21.55 3.06 7.27
C LEU A 542 -21.70 1.57 6.98
N LEU A 543 -21.06 1.09 5.93
CA LEU A 543 -21.18 -0.29 5.44
C LEU A 543 -20.06 -0.64 4.46
N SER A 544 -19.87 -1.95 4.24
CA SER A 544 -19.21 -2.48 3.03
C SER A 544 -20.20 -3.20 2.12
N ASN A 545 -19.81 -3.31 0.86
CA ASN A 545 -20.42 -4.20 -0.10
C ASN A 545 -19.32 -4.95 -0.86
N LEU A 546 -19.45 -6.26 -0.96
CA LEU A 546 -18.66 -7.10 -1.86
C LEU A 546 -19.49 -7.39 -3.10
N SER A 547 -18.91 -7.12 -4.27
CA SER A 547 -19.54 -7.50 -5.53
C SER A 547 -19.56 -9.02 -5.71
N LYS A 548 -20.32 -9.49 -6.70
CA LYS A 548 -20.18 -10.87 -7.18
C LYS A 548 -18.77 -11.09 -7.72
N GLU A 549 -18.26 -12.30 -7.54
CA GLU A 549 -16.99 -12.73 -8.13
C GLU A 549 -17.14 -12.79 -9.66
N CYS A 550 -16.25 -12.12 -10.38
CA CYS A 550 -16.35 -11.93 -11.84
C CYS A 550 -14.99 -12.06 -12.54
N ARG A 551 -14.98 -12.11 -13.88
CA ARG A 551 -13.75 -11.99 -14.67
C ARG A 551 -13.36 -10.52 -14.79
N TYR A 552 -12.11 -10.26 -15.20
CA TYR A 552 -11.64 -8.89 -15.40
C TYR A 552 -12.48 -8.12 -16.43
N GLU A 553 -12.90 -8.79 -17.50
CA GLU A 553 -13.71 -8.23 -18.59
C GLU A 553 -15.09 -7.76 -18.12
N ASP A 554 -15.69 -8.49 -17.16
CA ASP A 554 -17.03 -8.20 -16.62
C ASP A 554 -16.99 -7.19 -15.45
N TYR A 555 -15.80 -6.90 -14.93
CA TYR A 555 -15.62 -6.05 -13.74
C TYR A 555 -16.25 -4.64 -13.86
N PRO A 556 -16.18 -3.94 -15.03
CA PRO A 556 -16.84 -2.65 -15.20
C PRO A 556 -18.33 -2.65 -14.87
N ASP A 557 -19.07 -3.64 -15.39
CA ASP A 557 -20.52 -3.75 -15.20
C ASP A 557 -20.85 -4.12 -13.75
N VAL A 558 -20.09 -5.05 -13.19
CA VAL A 558 -20.22 -5.47 -11.79
C VAL A 558 -19.97 -4.31 -10.82
N LEU A 559 -19.00 -3.44 -11.13
CA LEU A 559 -18.75 -2.22 -10.35
C LEU A 559 -19.91 -1.22 -10.46
N ARG A 560 -20.49 -1.04 -11.65
CA ARG A 560 -21.66 -0.18 -11.88
C ARG A 560 -22.84 -0.63 -11.02
N GLU A 561 -23.23 -1.91 -11.13
CA GLU A 561 -24.35 -2.50 -10.39
C GLU A 561 -24.16 -2.35 -8.88
N SER A 562 -22.97 -2.69 -8.37
CA SER A 562 -22.61 -2.55 -6.95
C SER A 562 -22.72 -1.10 -6.49
N THR A 563 -22.22 -0.14 -7.29
CA THR A 563 -22.24 1.29 -6.95
C THR A 563 -23.67 1.81 -6.88
N ILE A 564 -24.52 1.48 -7.87
CA ILE A 564 -25.93 1.90 -7.89
C ILE A 564 -26.68 1.33 -6.68
N ALA A 565 -26.49 0.03 -6.38
CA ALA A 565 -27.15 -0.60 -5.24
C ALA A 565 -26.78 0.07 -3.92
N VAL A 566 -25.48 0.33 -3.70
CA VAL A 566 -24.98 1.02 -2.52
C VAL A 566 -25.53 2.44 -2.41
N LEU A 567 -25.52 3.21 -3.50
CA LEU A 567 -26.02 4.58 -3.48
C LEU A 567 -27.54 4.64 -3.22
N ARG A 568 -28.33 3.73 -3.81
CA ARG A 568 -29.78 3.65 -3.56
C ARG A 568 -30.09 3.34 -2.10
N GLU A 569 -29.35 2.41 -1.51
CA GLU A 569 -29.50 2.07 -0.09
C GLU A 569 -29.14 3.26 0.80
N VAL A 570 -28.04 3.96 0.52
CA VAL A 570 -27.65 5.12 1.33
C VAL A 570 -28.65 6.25 1.18
N LYS A 571 -29.15 6.51 -0.04
CA LYS A 571 -30.24 7.46 -0.30
C LYS A 571 -31.49 7.15 0.55
N GLN A 572 -31.89 5.88 0.61
CA GLN A 572 -33.02 5.43 1.44
C GLN A 572 -32.71 5.58 2.94
N ARG A 573 -31.53 5.14 3.38
CA ARG A 573 -31.10 5.19 4.78
C ARG A 573 -31.01 6.62 5.33
N ASN A 574 -30.48 7.54 4.54
CA ASN A 574 -30.31 8.94 4.91
C ASN A 574 -31.52 9.80 4.55
N ASN A 575 -32.53 9.22 3.89
CA ASN A 575 -33.78 9.89 3.50
C ASN A 575 -33.55 11.19 2.72
N TRP A 576 -32.78 11.12 1.62
CA TRP A 576 -32.51 12.30 0.81
C TRP A 576 -33.79 12.87 0.20
N LEU A 577 -33.98 14.17 0.40
CA LEU A 577 -35.12 14.90 -0.13
C LEU A 577 -34.78 15.50 -1.51
N PRO A 578 -35.80 15.72 -2.37
CA PRO A 578 -35.60 16.44 -3.62
C PRO A 578 -35.00 17.84 -3.38
N GLY A 579 -34.04 18.24 -4.21
CA GLY A 579 -33.36 19.54 -4.14
C GLY A 579 -32.19 19.63 -3.13
N GLN A 580 -32.02 18.65 -2.24
CA GLN A 580 -30.85 18.61 -1.34
C GLN A 580 -29.54 18.47 -2.13
N THR A 581 -28.48 19.09 -1.60
CA THR A 581 -27.13 18.97 -2.12
C THR A 581 -26.41 17.81 -1.45
N VAL A 582 -26.04 16.83 -2.26
CA VAL A 582 -25.29 15.65 -1.79
C VAL A 582 -23.93 15.63 -2.44
N ARG A 583 -22.88 15.57 -1.63
CA ARG A 583 -21.51 15.39 -2.10
C ARG A 583 -21.10 13.93 -2.04
N ILE A 584 -20.55 13.41 -3.13
CA ILE A 584 -20.03 12.04 -3.21
C ILE A 584 -18.59 12.07 -3.70
N VAL A 585 -17.67 11.68 -2.82
CA VAL A 585 -16.23 11.62 -3.10
C VAL A 585 -15.77 10.17 -3.21
N PHE A 586 -15.14 9.80 -4.31
CA PHE A 586 -14.61 8.46 -4.54
C PHE A 586 -13.09 8.44 -4.37
N HIS A 587 -12.59 7.49 -3.59
CA HIS A 587 -11.17 7.20 -3.46
C HIS A 587 -10.85 5.85 -4.13
N ALA A 588 -10.00 5.88 -5.15
CA ALA A 588 -9.45 4.70 -5.79
C ALA A 588 -7.92 4.68 -5.65
N PHE A 589 -7.33 3.50 -5.50
CA PHE A 589 -5.86 3.36 -5.36
C PHE A 589 -5.17 2.80 -6.61
N LYS A 590 -5.92 2.20 -7.53
CA LYS A 590 -5.43 1.67 -8.81
C LYS A 590 -6.36 2.15 -9.93
N PRO A 591 -5.85 2.86 -10.94
CA PRO A 591 -6.59 3.02 -12.19
C PRO A 591 -6.65 1.66 -12.89
N LEU A 592 -7.84 1.21 -13.29
CA LEU A 592 -7.96 0.04 -14.14
C LEU A 592 -7.44 0.38 -15.54
N LYS A 593 -6.71 -0.57 -16.15
CA LYS A 593 -6.24 -0.40 -17.51
C LYS A 593 -7.44 -0.44 -18.46
N ASN A 594 -7.51 0.50 -19.39
CA ASN A 594 -8.52 0.54 -20.45
C ASN A 594 -9.98 0.60 -19.96
N VAL A 595 -10.21 1.02 -18.72
CA VAL A 595 -11.56 1.23 -18.17
C VAL A 595 -11.62 2.62 -17.57
N GLU A 596 -12.50 3.46 -18.09
CA GLU A 596 -12.80 4.77 -17.50
C GLU A 596 -13.76 4.59 -16.32
N ILE A 597 -13.22 4.10 -15.19
CA ILE A 597 -14.00 3.91 -13.96
C ILE A 597 -14.74 5.20 -13.57
N ALA A 598 -14.14 6.35 -13.84
CA ALA A 598 -14.75 7.65 -13.59
C ALA A 598 -16.07 7.83 -14.36
N ASP A 599 -16.17 7.37 -15.61
CA ASP A 599 -17.40 7.43 -16.42
C ASP A 599 -18.51 6.55 -15.82
N ILE A 600 -18.14 5.33 -15.44
CA ILE A 600 -19.06 4.35 -14.86
C ILE A 600 -19.66 4.91 -13.57
N ILE A 601 -18.83 5.53 -12.74
CA ILE A 601 -19.27 6.11 -11.48
C ILE A 601 -20.07 7.38 -11.72
N ALA A 602 -19.60 8.29 -12.58
CA ALA A 602 -20.31 9.54 -12.87
C ALA A 602 -21.72 9.26 -13.40
N SER A 603 -21.87 8.27 -14.28
CA SER A 603 -23.19 7.85 -14.77
C SER A 603 -24.04 7.15 -13.69
N SER A 604 -23.44 6.35 -12.80
CA SER A 604 -24.14 5.74 -11.67
C SER A 604 -24.67 6.78 -10.67
N VAL A 605 -23.85 7.79 -10.38
CA VAL A 605 -24.18 8.91 -9.49
C VAL A 605 -25.34 9.73 -10.08
N LYS A 606 -25.27 10.05 -11.37
CA LYS A 606 -26.33 10.76 -12.08
C LYS A 606 -27.66 10.00 -12.08
N GLU A 607 -27.61 8.68 -12.19
CA GLU A 607 -28.79 7.82 -12.18
C GLU A 607 -29.51 7.83 -10.82
N VAL A 608 -28.77 7.71 -9.71
CA VAL A 608 -29.37 7.63 -8.36
C VAL A 608 -29.77 8.99 -7.80
N GLY A 609 -28.99 10.02 -8.13
CA GLY A 609 -29.14 11.38 -7.60
C GLY A 609 -29.97 12.32 -8.47
N SER A 610 -30.78 11.82 -9.41
CA SER A 610 -31.50 12.68 -10.39
C SER A 610 -32.45 13.71 -9.77
N GLU A 611 -32.86 13.51 -8.52
CA GLU A 611 -33.75 14.40 -7.76
C GLU A 611 -32.96 15.36 -6.84
N GLN A 612 -31.65 15.17 -6.72
CA GLN A 612 -30.74 15.92 -5.83
C GLN A 612 -29.76 16.77 -6.66
N THR A 613 -29.15 17.76 -6.01
CA THR A 613 -27.98 18.45 -6.56
C THR A 613 -26.73 17.67 -6.19
N ILE A 614 -26.11 16.98 -7.15
CA ILE A 614 -24.94 16.15 -6.86
C ILE A 614 -23.62 16.87 -7.12
N GLU A 615 -22.81 16.99 -6.06
CA GLU A 615 -21.40 17.32 -6.13
C GLU A 615 -20.57 16.04 -6.17
N PHE A 616 -19.80 15.84 -7.25
CA PHE A 616 -19.06 14.60 -7.49
C PHE A 616 -17.56 14.86 -7.61
N ALA A 617 -16.76 14.09 -6.88
CA ALA A 617 -15.30 14.07 -7.02
C ALA A 617 -14.75 12.65 -7.12
N PHE A 618 -13.87 12.40 -8.08
CA PHE A 618 -13.14 11.14 -8.21
C PHE A 618 -11.65 11.37 -8.00
N LEU A 619 -11.11 10.79 -6.92
CA LEU A 619 -9.71 10.88 -6.54
C LEU A 619 -9.00 9.55 -6.75
N ASN A 620 -7.89 9.61 -7.47
CA ASN A 620 -6.87 8.56 -7.40
C ASN A 620 -5.87 8.94 -6.30
N VAL A 621 -5.72 8.09 -5.30
CA VAL A 621 -4.85 8.31 -4.14
C VAL A 621 -3.82 7.19 -4.08
N SER A 622 -2.56 7.53 -4.25
CA SER A 622 -1.48 6.55 -4.45
C SER A 622 -0.23 6.91 -3.66
N LEU A 623 0.44 5.88 -3.11
CA LEU A 623 1.83 5.95 -2.64
C LEU A 623 2.82 5.45 -3.71
N ALA A 624 2.30 4.85 -4.79
CA ALA A 624 3.07 4.28 -5.87
C ALA A 624 3.37 5.34 -6.94
N HIS A 625 4.27 6.26 -6.60
CA HIS A 625 4.81 7.28 -7.50
C HIS A 625 6.26 7.60 -7.12
N SER A 626 6.96 8.34 -7.97
CA SER A 626 8.36 8.71 -7.80
C SER A 626 8.59 10.01 -7.02
N PHE A 627 7.57 10.83 -6.72
CA PHE A 627 7.76 12.03 -5.90
C PHE A 627 8.09 11.71 -4.45
N THR A 628 9.07 12.42 -3.90
CA THR A 628 9.48 12.42 -2.49
C THR A 628 9.75 13.86 -2.06
N LEU A 629 9.33 14.24 -0.85
CA LEU A 629 9.46 15.60 -0.32
C LEU A 629 10.45 15.63 0.84
N LEU A 630 11.36 16.59 0.82
CA LEU A 630 12.31 16.86 1.90
C LEU A 630 12.07 18.26 2.45
N ASP A 631 11.96 18.38 3.78
CA ASP A 631 12.02 19.66 4.45
C ASP A 631 13.44 19.89 5.00
N MET A 632 14.24 20.67 4.27
CA MET A 632 15.65 20.91 4.59
C MET A 632 15.84 21.62 5.94
N ALA A 633 14.78 22.21 6.52
CA ALA A 633 14.83 22.82 7.84
C ALA A 633 14.57 21.83 8.99
N GLN A 634 14.01 20.65 8.70
CA GLN A 634 13.66 19.67 9.72
C GLN A 634 14.89 18.93 10.26
N ARG A 635 15.23 19.17 11.53
CA ARG A 635 16.38 18.55 12.22
C ARG A 635 16.07 17.18 12.84
N GLY A 636 14.82 16.74 12.78
CA GLY A 636 14.37 15.47 13.35
C GLY A 636 14.08 15.55 14.85
N ILE A 637 13.66 14.42 15.42
CA ILE A 637 13.29 14.28 16.83
C ILE A 637 14.33 13.40 17.52
N THR A 638 15.03 13.94 18.51
CA THR A 638 16.04 13.21 19.28
C THR A 638 15.42 12.56 20.51
N LYS A 639 15.59 11.24 20.66
CA LYS A 639 15.27 10.50 21.89
C LYS A 639 16.38 9.48 22.16
N LYS A 640 16.87 9.40 23.40
CA LYS A 640 17.89 8.42 23.84
C LYS A 640 19.10 8.33 22.87
N ASN A 641 19.69 9.47 22.52
CA ASN A 641 20.82 9.59 21.59
C ASN A 641 20.58 9.09 20.15
N GLN A 642 19.32 8.90 19.74
CA GLN A 642 18.96 8.64 18.35
C GLN A 642 18.06 9.75 17.81
N THR A 643 18.42 10.30 16.66
CA THR A 643 17.62 11.29 15.96
C THR A 643 16.87 10.63 14.81
N LYS A 644 15.54 10.72 14.84
CA LYS A 644 14.66 10.17 13.80
C LYS A 644 13.99 11.29 13.01
N GLY A 645 13.62 11.03 11.76
CA GLY A 645 12.80 11.94 10.98
C GLY A 645 13.50 13.23 10.53
N ILE A 646 14.83 13.21 10.36
CA ILE A 646 15.57 14.31 9.74
C ILE A 646 15.06 14.50 8.30
N TYR A 647 14.82 15.75 7.91
CA TYR A 647 14.23 16.17 6.63
C TYR A 647 12.82 15.65 6.32
N VAL A 648 12.15 14.98 7.26
CA VAL A 648 10.76 14.55 7.08
C VAL A 648 9.84 15.77 7.18
N PRO A 649 9.05 16.10 6.15
CA PRO A 649 8.09 17.20 6.25
C PRO A 649 7.08 16.98 7.39
N ARG A 650 6.53 18.07 7.92
CA ARG A 650 5.41 17.97 8.88
C ARG A 650 4.22 17.24 8.24
N ARG A 651 3.45 16.52 9.07
CA ARG A 651 2.20 15.89 8.62
C ARG A 651 1.21 16.99 8.22
N GLY A 652 0.48 16.78 7.12
CA GLY A 652 -0.47 17.74 6.56
C GLY A 652 0.16 18.80 5.66
N MET A 653 1.47 18.74 5.42
CA MET A 653 2.11 19.55 4.39
C MET A 653 1.64 19.08 3.01
N THR A 654 1.15 20.02 2.22
CA THR A 654 0.68 19.77 0.84
C THR A 654 1.50 20.54 -0.17
N VAL A 655 1.63 19.97 -1.36
CA VAL A 655 2.37 20.56 -2.48
C VAL A 655 1.58 20.37 -3.76
N GLN A 656 1.29 21.46 -4.47
CA GLN A 656 0.75 21.39 -5.83
C GLN A 656 1.84 20.88 -6.79
N VAL A 657 1.54 19.88 -7.62
CA VAL A 657 2.49 19.36 -8.64
C VAL A 657 1.87 19.28 -10.05
N GLY A 658 0.60 19.63 -10.19
CA GLY A 658 -0.17 19.62 -11.44
C GLY A 658 -1.50 20.31 -11.21
N ARG A 659 -2.19 20.91 -12.20
CA ARG A 659 -3.52 21.52 -12.02
C ARG A 659 -4.52 20.71 -11.18
N TYR A 660 -4.53 19.39 -11.36
CA TYR A 660 -5.42 18.46 -10.65
C TYR A 660 -4.67 17.51 -9.69
N THR A 661 -3.43 17.83 -9.32
CA THR A 661 -2.56 16.88 -8.62
C THR A 661 -1.84 17.53 -7.44
N ARG A 662 -1.96 16.91 -6.26
CA ARG A 662 -1.28 17.33 -5.03
C ARG A 662 -0.54 16.19 -4.36
N LEU A 663 0.54 16.52 -3.68
CA LEU A 663 1.19 15.66 -2.69
C LEU A 663 0.69 16.03 -1.30
N VAL A 664 0.45 15.04 -0.43
CA VAL A 664 0.02 15.23 0.96
C VAL A 664 0.84 14.34 1.89
N THR A 665 1.49 14.93 2.89
CA THR A 665 2.32 14.18 3.83
C THR A 665 1.48 13.60 4.96
N SER A 666 1.28 12.28 4.97
CA SER A 666 0.53 11.61 6.04
C SER A 666 1.38 11.28 7.27
N ILE A 667 2.70 11.12 7.12
CA ILE A 667 3.61 10.77 8.21
C ILE A 667 4.55 11.95 8.50
N GLY A 668 4.48 12.49 9.72
CA GLY A 668 5.38 13.55 10.20
C GLY A 668 6.55 13.05 11.05
N PRO A 669 7.49 13.92 11.46
CA PRO A 669 8.70 13.56 12.22
C PRO A 669 8.43 12.81 13.53
N HIS A 670 7.38 13.22 14.26
CA HIS A 670 6.99 12.58 15.52
C HIS A 670 6.49 11.15 15.32
N MET A 671 5.92 10.85 14.15
CA MET A 671 5.33 9.54 13.80
C MET A 671 6.34 8.54 13.23
N VAL A 672 7.50 9.01 12.75
CA VAL A 672 8.60 8.13 12.36
C VAL A 672 8.94 7.23 13.56
N LYS A 673 9.05 5.92 13.41
CA LYS A 673 9.22 5.02 14.58
C LYS A 673 10.67 4.86 15.02
N ARG A 674 11.61 4.78 14.07
CA ARG A 674 13.03 4.50 14.30
C ARG A 674 13.90 5.42 13.45
N ALA A 675 15.13 5.67 13.88
CA ALA A 675 16.09 6.52 13.14
C ALA A 675 16.50 5.93 11.78
N ASN A 676 16.48 4.60 11.67
CA ASN A 676 16.89 3.87 10.48
C ASN A 676 15.77 3.64 9.44
N LEU A 677 14.63 4.33 9.58
CA LEU A 677 13.57 4.27 8.57
C LEU A 677 13.87 5.23 7.43
N ALA A 678 13.47 4.82 6.22
CA ALA A 678 13.51 5.67 5.05
C ALA A 678 12.61 6.91 5.21
N LEU A 679 12.87 7.92 4.39
CA LEU A 679 11.99 9.08 4.30
C LEU A 679 10.57 8.64 3.92
N PRO A 680 9.51 9.05 4.65
CA PRO A 680 8.15 8.71 4.29
C PRO A 680 7.77 9.30 2.94
N ARG A 681 7.00 8.55 2.15
CA ARG A 681 6.46 9.07 0.89
C ARG A 681 5.19 9.85 1.15
N PRO A 682 4.99 11.02 0.50
CA PRO A 682 3.68 11.66 0.51
C PRO A 682 2.67 10.82 -0.28
N LEU A 683 1.39 11.02 -0.01
CA LEU A 683 0.29 10.56 -0.85
C LEU A 683 0.19 11.47 -2.08
N LEU A 684 0.13 10.90 -3.28
CA LEU A 684 -0.26 11.62 -4.49
C LEU A 684 -1.78 11.51 -4.66
N ILE A 685 -2.45 12.66 -4.65
CA ILE A 685 -3.87 12.81 -4.90
C ILE A 685 -4.02 13.39 -6.30
N HIS A 686 -4.77 12.71 -7.16
CA HIS A 686 -5.10 13.17 -8.49
C HIS A 686 -6.63 13.22 -8.67
N LEU A 687 -7.15 14.41 -8.95
CA LEU A 687 -8.56 14.65 -9.21
C LEU A 687 -8.88 14.41 -10.68
N HIS A 688 -9.87 13.56 -10.95
CA HIS A 688 -10.31 13.32 -12.33
C HIS A 688 -10.98 14.55 -12.93
N LYS A 689 -10.73 14.82 -14.21
CA LYS A 689 -11.24 16.02 -14.92
C LYS A 689 -12.77 16.10 -14.95
N GLN A 690 -13.46 14.96 -14.91
CA GLN A 690 -14.93 14.88 -14.92
C GLN A 690 -15.58 15.18 -13.57
N SER A 691 -14.78 15.34 -12.51
CA SER A 691 -15.29 15.75 -11.20
C SER A 691 -15.95 17.13 -11.32
N THR A 692 -17.17 17.25 -10.78
CA THR A 692 -17.92 18.51 -10.70
C THR A 692 -17.50 19.32 -9.48
N TYR A 693 -17.15 18.65 -8.38
CA TYR A 693 -16.52 19.27 -7.22
C TYR A 693 -15.00 19.25 -7.32
N ARG A 694 -14.37 20.42 -7.25
CA ARG A 694 -12.94 20.60 -7.62
C ARG A 694 -12.08 21.30 -6.58
N ASP A 695 -12.57 21.50 -5.35
CA ASP A 695 -11.75 22.05 -4.27
C ASP A 695 -10.71 21.02 -3.80
N LEU A 696 -9.52 21.10 -4.41
CA LEU A 696 -8.43 20.19 -4.10
C LEU A 696 -7.86 20.41 -2.69
N SER A 697 -8.11 21.55 -2.04
CA SER A 697 -7.69 21.80 -0.65
C SER A 697 -8.55 21.01 0.30
N TYR A 698 -9.87 21.14 0.17
CA TYR A 698 -10.82 20.34 0.93
C TYR A 698 -10.60 18.83 0.72
N LEU A 699 -10.48 18.39 -0.54
CA LEU A 699 -10.29 16.97 -0.87
C LEU A 699 -8.95 16.43 -0.32
N SER A 700 -7.90 17.24 -0.29
CA SER A 700 -6.61 16.85 0.31
C SER A 700 -6.71 16.72 1.83
N GLU A 701 -7.43 17.63 2.49
CA GLU A 701 -7.72 17.57 3.91
C GLU A 701 -8.56 16.35 4.28
N GLN A 702 -9.61 16.06 3.52
CA GLN A 702 -10.43 14.88 3.71
C GLN A 702 -9.58 13.59 3.60
N VAL A 703 -8.73 13.47 2.58
CA VAL A 703 -7.80 12.33 2.45
C VAL A 703 -6.88 12.22 3.67
N LEU A 704 -6.32 13.34 4.15
CA LEU A 704 -5.47 13.36 5.33
C LEU A 704 -6.23 12.94 6.60
N ASN A 705 -7.42 13.50 6.83
CA ASN A 705 -8.30 13.16 7.95
C ASN A 705 -8.64 11.67 7.92
N PHE A 706 -8.89 11.10 6.74
CA PHE A 706 -9.20 9.68 6.61
C PHE A 706 -8.03 8.75 6.95
N THR A 707 -6.79 9.26 7.07
CA THR A 707 -5.68 8.46 7.60
C THR A 707 -5.73 8.28 9.12
N THR A 708 -6.44 9.15 9.85
CA THR A 708 -6.60 9.06 11.33
C THR A 708 -7.75 8.13 11.74
N LEU A 709 -8.65 7.78 10.82
CA LEU A 709 -9.83 6.94 11.09
C LEU A 709 -9.53 5.44 11.21
N SER A 710 -8.27 5.03 11.14
CA SER A 710 -7.90 3.61 11.19
C SER A 710 -8.06 3.05 12.61
N TRP A 711 -9.12 2.27 12.85
CA TRP A 711 -9.40 1.63 14.14
C TRP A 711 -8.55 0.38 14.44
N ARG A 712 -7.55 0.08 13.60
CA ARG A 712 -6.52 -0.96 13.88
C ARG A 712 -5.49 -0.51 14.91
N SER A 713 -5.35 0.80 15.09
CA SER A 713 -4.24 1.40 15.82
C SER A 713 -4.66 2.76 16.34
N THR A 714 -4.15 3.12 17.50
CA THR A 714 -4.30 4.47 18.08
C THR A 714 -3.46 5.54 17.38
N LEU A 715 -2.49 5.13 16.56
CA LEU A 715 -1.73 6.00 15.68
C LEU A 715 -2.36 6.07 14.28
N PRO A 716 -2.33 7.24 13.61
CA PRO A 716 -2.76 7.37 12.22
C PRO A 716 -2.01 6.42 11.29
N SER A 717 -2.70 6.01 10.24
CA SER A 717 -2.16 5.18 9.18
C SER A 717 -1.50 6.02 8.08
N GLU A 718 -0.77 5.38 7.17
CA GLU A 718 -0.12 6.06 6.04
C GLU A 718 -1.12 6.33 4.88
N LYS A 719 -2.14 5.47 4.74
CA LYS A 719 -3.17 5.50 3.69
C LYS A 719 -4.53 5.84 4.29
N PRO A 720 -5.43 6.54 3.59
CA PRO A 720 -6.79 6.77 4.10
C PRO A 720 -7.54 5.45 4.27
N VAL A 721 -8.44 5.37 5.26
CA VAL A 721 -9.21 4.15 5.57
C VAL A 721 -10.02 3.60 4.39
N THR A 722 -10.50 4.47 3.50
CA THR A 722 -11.19 4.09 2.25
C THR A 722 -10.34 3.18 1.36
N ILE A 723 -9.01 3.33 1.39
CA ILE A 723 -8.07 2.48 0.64
C ILE A 723 -7.55 1.37 1.52
N LEU A 724 -7.17 1.69 2.76
CA LEU A 724 -6.59 0.73 3.70
C LEU A 724 -7.56 -0.42 3.99
N TYR A 725 -8.82 -0.12 4.31
CA TYR A 725 -9.81 -1.14 4.63
C TYR A 725 -10.15 -1.98 3.42
N SER A 726 -10.30 -1.36 2.25
CA SER A 726 -10.48 -2.08 0.98
C SER A 726 -9.31 -3.04 0.70
N SER A 727 -8.07 -2.63 0.98
CA SER A 727 -6.89 -3.50 0.83
C SER A 727 -6.91 -4.67 1.82
N LEU A 728 -7.29 -4.44 3.08
CA LEU A 728 -7.36 -5.50 4.10
C LEU A 728 -8.44 -6.53 3.78
N ILE A 729 -9.60 -6.07 3.31
CA ILE A 729 -10.67 -6.94 2.83
C ILE A 729 -10.14 -7.78 1.65
N ALA A 730 -9.49 -7.15 0.67
CA ALA A 730 -8.94 -7.85 -0.49
C ALA A 730 -7.92 -8.93 -0.09
N ASP A 731 -6.95 -8.58 0.75
CA ASP A 731 -5.91 -9.49 1.21
C ASP A 731 -6.52 -10.67 1.99
N LEU A 732 -7.52 -10.42 2.85
CA LEU A 732 -8.20 -11.49 3.60
C LEU A 732 -9.04 -12.40 2.70
N LEU A 733 -9.80 -11.85 1.75
CA LEU A 733 -10.59 -12.65 0.82
C LEU A 733 -9.69 -13.53 -0.06
N GLY A 734 -8.55 -13.00 -0.51
CA GLY A 734 -7.56 -13.76 -1.27
C GLY A 734 -7.03 -14.97 -0.50
N ARG A 735 -6.73 -14.78 0.80
CA ARG A 735 -6.22 -15.85 1.67
C ARG A 735 -7.30 -16.85 2.08
N LEU A 736 -8.49 -16.38 2.44
CA LEU A 736 -9.60 -17.24 2.86
C LEU A 736 -10.10 -18.17 1.73
N LYS A 737 -9.88 -17.80 0.47
CA LYS A 737 -10.17 -18.68 -0.68
C LYS A 737 -9.41 -20.01 -0.64
N SER A 738 -8.26 -20.06 0.03
CA SER A 738 -7.47 -21.31 0.17
C SER A 738 -7.99 -22.23 1.29
N VAL A 739 -8.98 -21.78 2.07
CA VAL A 739 -9.58 -22.57 3.14
C VAL A 739 -10.82 -23.27 2.60
N ASP A 740 -10.89 -24.58 2.77
CA ASP A 740 -12.03 -25.39 2.36
C ASP A 740 -13.34 -24.91 3.01
N ASP A 741 -14.41 -24.92 2.21
CA ASP A 741 -15.79 -24.56 2.56
C ASP A 741 -16.03 -23.08 2.92
N TRP A 742 -15.08 -22.18 2.68
CA TRP A 742 -15.28 -20.75 2.90
C TRP A 742 -16.22 -20.11 1.88
N SER A 743 -17.19 -19.31 2.37
CA SER A 743 -18.08 -18.50 1.53
C SER A 743 -18.16 -17.04 2.03
N PRO A 744 -18.01 -16.04 1.13
CA PRO A 744 -18.11 -14.62 1.51
C PRO A 744 -19.56 -14.14 1.74
N ALA A 745 -20.60 -14.98 1.54
CA ALA A 745 -22.00 -14.56 1.58
C ALA A 745 -22.42 -13.90 2.90
N VAL A 746 -21.88 -14.37 4.03
CA VAL A 746 -22.18 -13.84 5.37
C VAL A 746 -21.64 -12.42 5.57
N LEU A 747 -20.61 -12.04 4.82
CA LEU A 747 -19.99 -10.71 4.89
C LEU A 747 -20.92 -9.60 4.40
N ASN A 748 -21.77 -9.89 3.42
CA ASN A 748 -22.77 -8.93 2.91
C ASN A 748 -24.07 -8.92 3.72
N THR A 749 -24.22 -9.80 4.72
CA THR A 749 -25.43 -9.92 5.54
C THR A 749 -25.14 -9.58 7.01
N LYS A 750 -24.82 -10.56 7.85
CA LYS A 750 -24.61 -10.38 9.29
C LYS A 750 -23.42 -9.45 9.61
N LEU A 751 -22.37 -9.53 8.81
CA LEU A 751 -21.10 -8.83 9.07
C LEU A 751 -20.93 -7.53 8.26
N ARG A 752 -21.97 -7.06 7.58
CA ARG A 752 -21.90 -5.91 6.66
C ARG A 752 -21.46 -4.60 7.31
N ASN A 753 -21.92 -4.39 8.55
CA ASN A 753 -21.58 -3.23 9.37
C ASN A 753 -20.41 -3.52 10.34
N SER A 754 -19.99 -4.79 10.43
CA SER A 754 -18.85 -5.22 11.24
C SER A 754 -17.54 -4.88 10.53
N LYS A 755 -16.54 -4.48 11.30
CA LYS A 755 -15.19 -4.21 10.80
C LYS A 755 -14.32 -5.45 10.99
N TRP A 756 -14.86 -6.60 10.57
CA TRP A 756 -14.28 -7.95 10.71
C TRP A 756 -12.87 -8.11 10.12
N PHE A 757 -12.52 -7.23 9.18
CA PHE A 757 -11.26 -7.23 8.44
C PHE A 757 -10.10 -6.52 9.16
N LEU A 758 -10.36 -5.79 10.26
CA LEU A 758 -9.32 -5.10 11.06
C LEU A 758 -8.36 -6.10 11.70
#